data_AF-A0A812YPJ4-F1
#
_entry.id   AF-A0A812YPJ4-F1
#
_cell.length_a   1.000
_cell.length_b   1.000
_cell.length_c   1.000
_cell.angle_alpha   90.00
_cell.angle_beta   90.00
_cell.angle_gamma   90.00
#
_symmetry.space_group_name_H-M   'P 1'
#
loop_
_entity.id
_entity.type
_entity.pdbx_description
1 polymer ?
#
loop_
_entity_poly.entity_id
_entity_poly.type
_entity_poly.pdbx_seq_one_letter_code
_entity_poly.pdbx_strand_id
1 'polypeptide(L)'
;MESSPAGIRCKPCLAVVVFSKDRPCQLLASLASLLEHIIEVDLDITVLFKASSEEFRESYQVVQSLLSEKSLKQSDAVAHQAQTVFHWDEEDDTCKVGDLLDAALVRIEGKCRVLLFTVDDALWLGDFHAGAAIELLSSNAKVYAVHAKLCPRVEYAHPNDKFMRVPPLSHATPPSLSGRASELLVFERSNGEYDWNYPWELSASLYCLEAVKETLQAIRTEFGPDAVHHPNHIEGYGVRLLKQQKLASANLASLCACLCSPVVVVVTMNRVQSLFENPVYEAPGQDAAEVHPLVLDKLLRAILRESGRRLLALEPAEDVAVSMSELLDVSPEFLRSYWGDLSVPATFGDLLSSPSWPPALPQPDVYRKTYLDSVHVPLLVAERIPRGLDVRPLVSWLIPVRDTPSRWLKEAFDSIQAQLGVGPGAWELVVVDDGSEKEDTLETLNDWRSLPNVQVVRAEASAGVGPALNLGWKHCRGRYVARLDGDDIAQPSRLTHQISFLEKHSSISILGGGFRTFTEDEHGVRIGERQYRFPCHPLLARWHMIFSCSLAHPTVVMRRDSIPTGDDGPYPEDEEAEDHCCWLSMPLRVQIANIADVVCHIRRHSNSRTASAAEKLLQSSHSAVRAFLKRECAGAQLADADVAVLWGREGAATSTQAAAVSHALGLLQNWFTQILHADLSREQLPSGFREDFVKNRMAALEEYATWTLQVKSSCNKLKGSLAVQSLASGDVDVGAEMMKQWLKGGDAGLKSLGALIQAGYDSKGQSMGKKSYQNYGKTFRKPKRPFEKERLDGEMKIIGEYGLKNKREVWRVQYALAKIRTAARTLLTQEERSETRIFQGEALLRRMVRLGLLLESEKKLDFVLGLTTAKIMERRLQTKVFKLGLAKSIHHARTLIRQRHIRVGKQICDIPSFLVRLDSEKHIDFALTSPFGGGRPGRVRRKMM
;
A
#
# COMPACT_ATOMS: atom_id res chain seq x y z
N MET A 1 -12.15 -1.84 -57.62
CA MET A 1 -12.39 -2.97 -58.53
C MET A 1 -11.16 -3.83 -58.52
N GLU A 2 -11.24 -5.02 -57.94
CA GLU A 2 -10.69 -6.28 -58.46
C GLU A 2 -11.15 -7.38 -57.49
N SER A 3 -11.99 -8.27 -58.01
CA SER A 3 -12.55 -9.42 -57.32
C SER A 3 -11.51 -10.54 -57.27
N SER A 4 -11.05 -10.90 -56.07
CA SER A 4 -10.28 -12.13 -55.84
C SER A 4 -11.21 -13.25 -55.34
N PRO A 5 -11.01 -14.51 -55.76
CA PRO A 5 -12.02 -15.57 -55.65
C PRO A 5 -12.16 -16.11 -54.22
N ALA A 6 -13.32 -16.70 -53.93
CA ALA A 6 -13.61 -17.38 -52.68
C ALA A 6 -12.64 -18.56 -52.44
N GLY A 7 -11.87 -18.52 -51.35
CA GLY A 7 -11.06 -19.65 -50.89
C GLY A 7 -9.86 -19.22 -50.04
N ILE A 8 -9.86 -19.60 -48.76
CA ILE A 8 -8.82 -19.39 -47.73
C ILE A 8 -8.73 -17.94 -47.23
N ARG A 9 -9.39 -17.62 -46.11
CA ARG A 9 -9.02 -16.44 -45.30
C ARG A 9 -7.64 -16.72 -44.71
N CYS A 10 -6.57 -16.16 -45.28
CA CYS A 10 -5.28 -16.11 -44.60
C CYS A 10 -5.44 -15.42 -43.25
N LYS A 11 -4.87 -16.00 -42.19
CA LYS A 11 -4.88 -15.37 -40.87
C LYS A 11 -4.11 -14.04 -40.93
N PRO A 12 -4.52 -13.02 -40.15
CA PRO A 12 -3.76 -11.79 -40.07
C PRO A 12 -2.35 -12.03 -39.51
N CYS A 13 -1.32 -11.48 -40.16
CA CYS A 13 0.05 -11.49 -39.64
C CYS A 13 0.30 -10.29 -38.72
N LEU A 14 0.91 -10.53 -37.56
CA LEU A 14 1.51 -9.52 -36.69
C LEU A 14 3.04 -9.64 -36.72
N ALA A 15 3.71 -8.55 -37.08
CA ALA A 15 5.16 -8.47 -36.90
C ALA A 15 5.47 -8.07 -35.45
N VAL A 16 6.53 -8.65 -34.87
CA VAL A 16 7.01 -8.34 -33.52
C VAL A 16 8.50 -8.05 -33.59
N VAL A 17 8.92 -6.89 -33.07
CA VAL A 17 10.34 -6.57 -32.90
C VAL A 17 10.67 -6.52 -31.41
N VAL A 18 11.63 -7.34 -31.00
CA VAL A 18 12.08 -7.45 -29.61
C VAL A 18 13.50 -6.95 -29.49
N PHE A 19 13.74 -5.98 -28.60
CA PHE A 19 15.08 -5.52 -28.27
C PHE A 19 15.65 -6.29 -27.06
N SER A 20 16.88 -6.78 -27.17
CA SER A 20 17.55 -7.45 -26.06
C SER A 20 19.06 -7.16 -25.99
N LYS A 21 19.62 -7.00 -24.79
CA LYS A 21 21.07 -6.88 -24.60
C LYS A 21 21.49 -7.66 -23.36
N ASP A 22 22.35 -8.66 -23.54
CA ASP A 22 22.92 -9.48 -22.46
C ASP A 22 21.87 -10.13 -21.52
N ARG A 23 20.68 -10.44 -22.06
CA ARG A 23 19.50 -10.92 -21.30
C ARG A 23 18.77 -12.09 -21.98
N PRO A 24 19.49 -13.16 -22.36
CA PRO A 24 18.92 -14.30 -23.09
C PRO A 24 17.81 -15.02 -22.30
N CYS A 25 17.93 -15.13 -20.98
CA CYS A 25 16.94 -15.82 -20.15
C CYS A 25 15.60 -15.06 -20.05
N GLN A 26 15.66 -13.74 -19.92
CA GLN A 26 14.49 -12.86 -19.85
C GLN A 26 13.80 -12.85 -21.21
N LEU A 27 14.60 -12.75 -22.28
CA LEU A 27 14.09 -12.86 -23.65
C LEU A 27 13.32 -14.17 -23.85
N LEU A 28 13.86 -15.31 -23.39
CA LEU A 28 13.18 -16.61 -23.48
C LEU A 28 11.83 -16.59 -22.75
N ALA A 29 11.77 -16.05 -21.53
CA ALA A 29 10.52 -15.96 -20.77
C ALA A 29 9.50 -15.03 -21.44
N SER A 30 9.94 -13.87 -21.90
CA SER A 30 9.12 -12.89 -22.61
C SER A 30 8.55 -13.46 -23.90
N LEU A 31 9.37 -14.10 -24.73
CA LEU A 31 8.93 -14.78 -25.96
C LEU A 31 8.02 -15.98 -25.67
N ALA A 32 8.34 -16.82 -24.68
CA ALA A 32 7.49 -17.96 -24.33
C ALA A 32 6.09 -17.51 -23.89
N SER A 33 6.01 -16.50 -23.02
CA SER A 33 4.72 -15.94 -22.57
C SER A 33 3.94 -15.28 -23.72
N LEU A 34 4.62 -14.57 -24.62
CA LEU A 34 4.03 -13.99 -25.83
C LEU A 34 3.37 -15.07 -26.71
N LEU A 35 4.08 -16.17 -26.99
CA LEU A 35 3.59 -17.27 -27.82
C LEU A 35 2.42 -18.02 -27.18
N GLU A 36 2.39 -18.11 -25.85
CA GLU A 36 1.30 -18.75 -25.12
C GLU A 36 0.00 -17.96 -25.20
N HIS A 37 0.10 -16.63 -25.19
CA HIS A 37 -1.04 -15.74 -24.98
C HIS A 37 -1.51 -14.97 -26.21
N ILE A 38 -0.68 -14.82 -27.24
CA ILE A 38 -1.16 -14.23 -28.49
C ILE A 38 -1.92 -15.27 -29.30
N ILE A 39 -3.17 -14.94 -29.64
CA ILE A 39 -4.08 -15.84 -30.36
C ILE A 39 -4.64 -15.20 -31.63
N GLU A 40 -5.07 -16.05 -32.56
CA GLU A 40 -5.78 -15.71 -33.81
C GLU A 40 -4.95 -15.03 -34.92
N VAL A 41 -3.66 -14.78 -34.70
CA VAL A 41 -2.73 -14.18 -35.67
C VAL A 41 -1.53 -15.08 -35.94
N ASP A 42 -0.96 -14.99 -37.13
CA ASP A 42 0.38 -15.51 -37.40
C ASP A 42 1.44 -14.49 -36.94
N LEU A 43 2.60 -14.96 -36.47
CA LEU A 43 3.64 -14.15 -35.86
C LEU A 43 4.92 -14.14 -36.70
N ASP A 44 5.45 -12.95 -37.00
CA ASP A 44 6.78 -12.75 -37.58
C ASP A 44 7.65 -12.00 -36.55
N ILE A 45 8.44 -12.75 -35.79
CA ILE A 45 9.20 -12.24 -34.64
C ILE A 45 10.64 -12.01 -35.04
N THR A 46 11.09 -10.76 -34.98
CA THR A 46 12.48 -10.37 -35.13
C THR A 46 13.08 -9.98 -33.78
N VAL A 47 14.09 -10.72 -33.34
CA VAL A 47 14.89 -10.42 -32.16
C VAL A 47 16.12 -9.64 -32.59
N LEU A 48 16.19 -8.38 -32.16
CA LEU A 48 17.36 -7.52 -32.31
C LEU A 48 18.15 -7.58 -31.00
N PHE A 49 19.28 -8.27 -31.01
CA PHE A 49 20.05 -8.49 -29.78
C PHE A 49 21.50 -8.03 -29.86
N LYS A 50 22.09 -7.70 -28.71
CA LYS A 50 23.51 -7.42 -28.57
C LYS A 50 24.12 -8.31 -27.50
N ALA A 51 25.19 -9.03 -27.85
CA ALA A 51 25.99 -9.80 -26.92
C ALA A 51 27.32 -9.07 -26.66
N SER A 52 27.56 -8.68 -25.41
CA SER A 52 28.80 -8.02 -24.98
C SER A 52 29.98 -8.97 -24.78
N SER A 53 29.71 -10.27 -24.66
CA SER A 53 30.72 -11.32 -24.52
C SER A 53 30.33 -12.59 -25.28
N GLU A 54 31.31 -13.47 -25.49
CA GLU A 54 31.07 -14.76 -26.14
C GLU A 54 30.09 -15.62 -25.33
N GLU A 55 30.14 -15.56 -23.98
CA GLU A 55 29.20 -16.33 -23.14
C GLU A 55 27.75 -15.90 -23.35
N PHE A 56 27.49 -14.59 -23.53
CA PHE A 56 26.15 -14.10 -23.87
C PHE A 56 25.73 -14.51 -25.28
N ARG A 57 26.66 -14.49 -26.25
CA ARG A 57 26.39 -14.93 -27.63
C ARG A 57 26.00 -16.40 -27.68
N GLU A 58 26.76 -17.27 -27.02
CA GLU A 58 26.43 -18.69 -26.87
C GLU A 58 25.07 -18.88 -26.20
N SER A 59 24.75 -18.04 -25.22
CA SER A 59 23.45 -18.09 -24.54
C SER A 59 22.27 -17.72 -25.42
N TYR A 60 22.41 -16.72 -26.30
CA TYR A 60 21.37 -16.39 -27.28
C TYR A 60 21.19 -17.52 -28.31
N GLN A 61 22.28 -18.17 -28.74
CA GLN A 61 22.21 -19.36 -29.63
C GLN A 61 21.46 -20.52 -28.98
N VAL A 62 21.61 -20.73 -27.66
CA VAL A 62 20.81 -21.70 -26.91
C VAL A 62 19.33 -21.33 -26.93
N VAL A 63 18.97 -20.07 -26.68
CA VAL A 63 17.57 -19.61 -26.70
C VAL A 63 16.95 -19.79 -28.09
N GLN A 64 17.69 -19.42 -29.14
CA GLN A 64 17.30 -19.64 -30.53
C GLN A 64 17.06 -21.13 -30.81
N SER A 65 17.96 -21.99 -30.33
CA SER A 65 17.83 -23.45 -30.49
C SER A 65 16.59 -23.99 -29.79
N LEU A 66 16.34 -23.59 -28.53
CA LEU A 66 15.18 -24.01 -27.75
C LEU A 66 13.84 -23.61 -28.40
N LEU A 67 13.78 -22.41 -28.97
CA LEU A 67 12.59 -21.92 -29.69
C LEU A 67 12.44 -22.54 -31.09
N SER A 68 13.52 -23.11 -31.66
CA SER A 68 13.49 -23.82 -32.93
C SER A 68 13.19 -25.33 -32.80
N GLU A 69 13.71 -26.00 -31.76
CA GLU A 69 13.52 -27.44 -31.52
C GLU A 69 12.13 -27.75 -30.96
N LYS A 70 11.58 -26.85 -30.14
CA LYS A 70 10.16 -26.84 -29.81
C LYS A 70 9.41 -26.13 -30.94
N SER A 71 9.06 -26.89 -31.97
CA SER A 71 7.66 -26.81 -32.44
C SER A 71 6.82 -27.12 -31.20
N LEU A 72 6.45 -26.09 -30.44
CA LEU A 72 5.65 -26.16 -29.23
C LEU A 72 4.49 -27.11 -29.54
N LYS A 73 4.57 -28.35 -29.03
CA LYS A 73 3.45 -29.29 -29.04
C LYS A 73 2.39 -28.62 -28.18
N GLN A 74 1.56 -27.82 -28.85
CA GLN A 74 0.34 -27.26 -28.33
C GLN A 74 -0.43 -28.43 -27.73
N SER A 75 -0.69 -28.36 -26.42
CA SER A 75 -1.61 -29.28 -25.76
C SER A 75 -2.91 -29.37 -26.57
N ASP A 76 -3.37 -30.59 -26.82
CA ASP A 76 -4.49 -31.01 -27.68
C ASP A 76 -5.89 -30.45 -27.32
N ALA A 77 -6.03 -29.16 -26.97
CA ALA A 77 -7.30 -28.63 -26.46
C ALA A 77 -7.91 -27.44 -27.22
N VAL A 78 -7.21 -26.77 -28.15
CA VAL A 78 -7.87 -25.78 -29.03
C VAL A 78 -7.23 -25.77 -30.42
N ALA A 79 -8.01 -26.14 -31.42
CA ALA A 79 -7.61 -26.24 -32.82
C ALA A 79 -7.42 -24.88 -33.49
N HIS A 80 -6.32 -24.14 -33.23
CA HIS A 80 -5.95 -22.96 -34.02
C HIS A 80 -4.42 -22.85 -34.19
N GLN A 81 -3.85 -23.55 -35.17
CA GLN A 81 -2.44 -23.46 -35.57
C GLN A 81 -2.08 -22.03 -36.04
N ALA A 82 -1.40 -21.23 -35.21
CA ALA A 82 -0.76 -19.98 -35.61
C ALA A 82 0.67 -20.28 -36.08
N GLN A 83 1.05 -19.82 -37.28
CA GLN A 83 2.41 -19.98 -37.77
C GLN A 83 3.30 -18.90 -37.15
N THR A 84 4.42 -19.29 -36.56
CA THR A 84 5.42 -18.36 -36.01
C THR A 84 6.73 -18.49 -36.78
N VAL A 85 7.29 -17.36 -37.20
CA VAL A 85 8.61 -17.26 -37.83
C VAL A 85 9.53 -16.45 -36.92
N PHE A 86 10.76 -16.92 -36.73
CA PHE A 86 11.78 -16.23 -35.94
C PHE A 86 12.92 -15.74 -36.82
N HIS A 87 13.34 -14.50 -36.59
CA HIS A 87 14.55 -13.89 -37.12
C HIS A 87 15.42 -13.40 -35.96
N TRP A 88 16.72 -13.65 -36.05
CA TRP A 88 17.69 -13.32 -35.02
C TRP A 88 18.79 -12.49 -35.65
N ASP A 89 18.86 -11.23 -35.27
CA ASP A 89 19.74 -10.23 -35.87
C ASP A 89 20.64 -9.64 -34.74
N GLU A 90 21.94 -9.92 -34.79
CA GLU A 90 22.93 -9.48 -33.79
C GLU A 90 23.52 -8.10 -34.15
N GLU A 91 23.55 -7.17 -33.20
CA GLU A 91 24.25 -5.89 -33.32
C GLU A 91 25.76 -6.08 -33.12
N ASP A 92 26.55 -5.64 -34.10
CA ASP A 92 28.01 -5.66 -34.05
C ASP A 92 28.65 -4.29 -34.38
N ASP A 93 29.95 -4.27 -34.63
CA ASP A 93 30.68 -3.04 -34.95
C ASP A 93 30.34 -2.48 -36.34
N THR A 94 29.78 -3.30 -37.23
CA THR A 94 29.48 -2.97 -38.63
C THR A 94 28.00 -2.71 -38.88
N CYS A 95 27.11 -3.31 -38.10
CA CYS A 95 25.66 -3.20 -38.26
C CYS A 95 25.01 -2.82 -36.94
N LYS A 96 24.46 -1.60 -36.87
CA LYS A 96 23.86 -1.07 -35.64
C LYS A 96 22.37 -1.39 -35.60
N VAL A 97 21.77 -1.29 -34.40
CA VAL A 97 20.34 -1.60 -34.18
C VAL A 97 19.39 -0.87 -35.14
N GLY A 98 19.73 0.35 -35.55
CA GLY A 98 18.96 1.11 -36.54
C GLY A 98 18.97 0.45 -37.94
N ASP A 99 20.10 -0.09 -38.37
CA ASP A 99 20.25 -0.79 -39.66
C ASP A 99 19.53 -2.14 -39.62
N LEU A 100 19.66 -2.86 -38.50
CA LEU A 100 18.94 -4.12 -38.27
C LEU A 100 17.42 -3.91 -38.23
N LEU A 101 16.97 -2.82 -37.62
CA LEU A 101 15.56 -2.43 -37.64
C LEU A 101 15.07 -2.13 -39.06
N ASP A 102 15.84 -1.39 -39.86
CA ASP A 102 15.49 -1.12 -41.26
C ASP A 102 15.40 -2.43 -42.07
N ALA A 103 16.34 -3.36 -41.87
CA ALA A 103 16.30 -4.68 -42.49
C ALA A 103 15.06 -5.49 -42.06
N ALA A 104 14.70 -5.44 -40.78
CA ALA A 104 13.50 -6.08 -40.25
C ALA A 104 12.23 -5.49 -40.88
N LEU A 105 12.14 -4.17 -41.02
CA LEU A 105 11.00 -3.48 -41.64
C LEU A 105 10.83 -3.85 -43.12
N VAL A 106 11.93 -3.97 -43.87
CA VAL A 106 11.92 -4.44 -45.27
C VAL A 106 11.46 -5.90 -45.37
N ARG A 107 11.85 -6.75 -44.41
CA ARG A 107 11.51 -8.18 -44.38
C ARG A 107 10.00 -8.45 -44.18
N ILE A 108 9.34 -7.60 -43.39
CA ILE A 108 7.91 -7.70 -43.07
C ILE A 108 7.02 -6.87 -44.00
N GLU A 109 7.62 -6.00 -44.83
CA GLU A 109 6.90 -5.18 -45.80
C GLU A 109 6.11 -6.04 -46.79
N GLY A 110 4.84 -5.68 -47.00
CA GLY A 110 3.91 -6.45 -47.83
C GLY A 110 3.35 -7.72 -47.16
N LYS A 111 3.92 -8.19 -46.04
CA LYS A 111 3.43 -9.35 -45.28
C LYS A 111 2.55 -8.95 -44.10
N CYS A 112 3.01 -8.00 -43.28
CA CYS A 112 2.35 -7.62 -42.04
C CYS A 112 2.11 -6.11 -42.05
N ARG A 113 0.90 -5.69 -41.66
CA ARG A 113 0.49 -4.26 -41.68
C ARG A 113 0.78 -3.53 -40.37
N VAL A 114 0.87 -4.29 -39.28
CA VAL A 114 1.03 -3.80 -37.92
C VAL A 114 2.26 -4.43 -37.31
N LEU A 115 3.02 -3.61 -36.58
CA LEU A 115 4.21 -3.99 -35.85
C LEU A 115 3.98 -3.78 -34.35
N LEU A 116 4.26 -4.81 -33.55
CA LEU A 116 4.38 -4.75 -32.10
C LEU A 116 5.86 -4.53 -31.73
N PHE A 117 6.16 -3.43 -31.05
CA PHE A 117 7.43 -3.28 -30.36
C PHE A 117 7.33 -3.86 -28.95
N THR A 118 8.33 -4.63 -28.55
CA THR A 118 8.47 -5.14 -27.18
C THR A 118 9.93 -5.27 -26.77
N VAL A 119 10.16 -5.58 -25.49
CA VAL A 119 11.48 -5.70 -24.87
C VAL A 119 11.64 -7.05 -24.18
N ASP A 120 12.87 -7.42 -23.86
CA ASP A 120 13.21 -8.69 -23.23
C ASP A 120 12.69 -8.90 -21.81
N ASP A 121 12.11 -7.88 -21.18
CA ASP A 121 11.50 -7.95 -19.85
C ASP A 121 9.97 -7.71 -19.84
N ALA A 122 9.31 -7.87 -20.99
CA ALA A 122 7.85 -7.82 -21.12
C ALA A 122 7.20 -9.22 -21.05
N LEU A 123 6.46 -9.48 -19.98
CA LEU A 123 5.74 -10.74 -19.76
C LEU A 123 4.26 -10.60 -20.09
N TRP A 124 3.76 -11.53 -20.91
CA TRP A 124 2.35 -11.64 -21.26
C TRP A 124 1.67 -12.56 -20.26
N LEU A 125 0.57 -12.09 -19.67
CA LEU A 125 -0.10 -12.73 -18.55
C LEU A 125 -1.49 -13.25 -18.91
N GLY A 126 -2.06 -12.85 -20.04
CA GLY A 126 -3.42 -13.23 -20.42
C GLY A 126 -3.60 -13.24 -21.91
N ASP A 127 -4.66 -13.89 -22.38
CA ASP A 127 -4.89 -14.03 -23.82
C ASP A 127 -5.10 -12.66 -24.46
N PHE A 128 -4.36 -12.38 -25.54
CA PHE A 128 -4.46 -11.16 -26.33
C PHE A 128 -4.96 -11.49 -27.74
N HIS A 129 -6.19 -11.09 -28.03
CA HIS A 129 -6.78 -11.19 -29.36
C HIS A 129 -6.22 -10.11 -30.30
N ALA A 130 -4.97 -10.30 -30.74
CA ALA A 130 -4.25 -9.33 -31.56
C ALA A 130 -4.97 -8.96 -32.88
N GLY A 131 -5.83 -9.84 -33.41
CA GLY A 131 -6.64 -9.57 -34.60
C GLY A 131 -7.49 -8.30 -34.49
N ALA A 132 -8.07 -8.03 -33.31
CA ALA A 132 -8.88 -6.82 -33.08
C ALA A 132 -8.02 -5.55 -33.10
N ALA A 133 -6.81 -5.60 -32.55
CA ALA A 133 -5.87 -4.49 -32.57
C ALA A 133 -5.39 -4.18 -34.01
N ILE A 134 -5.12 -5.23 -34.80
CA ILE A 134 -4.74 -5.11 -36.21
C ILE A 134 -5.87 -4.47 -37.03
N GLU A 135 -7.11 -4.92 -36.83
CA GLU A 135 -8.28 -4.36 -37.52
C GLU A 135 -8.50 -2.89 -37.13
N LEU A 136 -8.41 -2.55 -35.84
CA LEU A 136 -8.60 -1.17 -35.36
C LEU A 136 -7.57 -0.22 -35.98
N LEU A 137 -6.28 -0.58 -35.92
CA LEU A 137 -5.20 0.22 -36.51
C LEU A 137 -5.31 0.32 -38.04
N SER A 138 -5.78 -0.74 -38.71
CA SER A 138 -5.92 -0.77 -40.17
C SER A 138 -7.17 -0.04 -40.68
N SER A 139 -8.24 0.03 -39.89
CA SER A 139 -9.55 0.57 -40.32
C SER A 139 -9.81 1.99 -39.83
N ASN A 140 -9.16 2.43 -38.75
CA ASN A 140 -9.39 3.75 -38.16
C ASN A 140 -8.13 4.62 -38.21
N ALA A 141 -8.05 5.47 -39.22
CA ALA A 141 -6.95 6.41 -39.41
C ALA A 141 -6.77 7.42 -38.27
N LYS A 142 -7.72 7.54 -37.33
CA LYS A 142 -7.59 8.41 -36.15
C LYS A 142 -6.83 7.76 -34.99
N VAL A 143 -6.65 6.44 -34.99
CA VAL A 143 -5.95 5.69 -33.93
C VAL A 143 -4.48 5.53 -34.30
N TYR A 144 -3.59 6.13 -33.51
CA TYR A 144 -2.15 6.12 -33.77
C TYR A 144 -1.46 4.84 -33.27
N ALA A 145 -1.85 4.37 -32.08
CA ALA A 145 -1.21 3.26 -31.39
C ALA A 145 -2.20 2.45 -30.54
N VAL A 146 -1.88 1.17 -30.32
CA VAL A 146 -2.54 0.32 -29.30
C VAL A 146 -1.50 -0.04 -28.25
N HIS A 147 -1.68 0.42 -27.02
CA HIS A 147 -0.76 0.16 -25.90
C HIS A 147 -1.23 -1.07 -25.10
N ALA A 148 -0.55 -2.21 -25.27
CA ALA A 148 -0.92 -3.46 -24.60
C ALA A 148 -0.60 -3.44 -23.09
N LYS A 149 0.33 -2.59 -22.65
CA LYS A 149 0.64 -2.39 -21.22
C LYS A 149 -0.39 -1.52 -20.48
N LEU A 150 -1.25 -0.78 -21.20
CA LEU A 150 -2.23 0.12 -20.60
C LEU A 150 -3.59 -0.56 -20.47
N CYS A 151 -4.27 -0.26 -19.36
CA CYS A 151 -5.68 -0.59 -19.14
C CYS A 151 -6.27 0.41 -18.12
N PRO A 152 -7.60 0.47 -17.92
CA PRO A 152 -8.24 1.41 -16.99
C PRO A 152 -7.70 1.37 -15.55
N ARG A 153 -6.99 0.29 -15.17
CA ARG A 153 -6.41 0.11 -13.85
C ARG A 153 -4.99 0.69 -13.70
N VAL A 154 -4.38 1.16 -14.78
CA VAL A 154 -3.04 1.77 -14.75
C VAL A 154 -3.15 3.23 -14.30
N GLU A 155 -3.07 3.44 -12.99
CA GLU A 155 -3.25 4.76 -12.35
C GLU A 155 -1.94 5.36 -11.80
N TYR A 156 -0.79 4.71 -11.99
CA TYR A 156 0.48 5.14 -11.41
C TYR A 156 1.64 5.19 -12.42
N ALA A 157 2.23 6.37 -12.60
CA ALA A 157 3.44 6.56 -13.40
C ALA A 157 4.67 6.28 -12.54
N HIS A 158 5.26 5.09 -12.71
CA HIS A 158 6.50 4.73 -12.03
C HIS A 158 7.67 5.68 -12.31
N PRO A 159 7.95 6.09 -13.57
CA PRO A 159 9.07 6.98 -13.86
C PRO A 159 8.95 8.35 -13.17
N ASN A 160 7.73 8.77 -12.83
CA ASN A 160 7.44 10.08 -12.26
C ASN A 160 7.04 10.03 -10.78
N ASP A 161 6.94 8.85 -10.19
CA ASP A 161 6.51 8.60 -8.80
C ASP A 161 5.19 9.32 -8.45
N LYS A 162 4.20 9.24 -9.36
CA LYS A 162 2.94 9.98 -9.25
C LYS A 162 1.76 9.15 -9.71
N PHE A 163 0.62 9.34 -9.04
CA PHE A 163 -0.66 8.92 -9.57
C PHE A 163 -1.01 9.75 -10.81
N MET A 164 -1.57 9.09 -11.82
CA MET A 164 -1.98 9.68 -13.08
C MET A 164 -3.49 9.65 -13.21
N ARG A 165 -4.05 10.66 -13.86
CA ARG A 165 -5.45 10.62 -14.25
C ARG A 165 -5.65 9.71 -15.48
N VAL A 166 -6.52 8.72 -15.36
CA VAL A 166 -6.98 7.91 -16.51
C VAL A 166 -7.85 8.80 -17.41
N PRO A 167 -7.54 8.93 -18.72
CA PRO A 167 -8.34 9.73 -19.64
C PRO A 167 -9.73 9.10 -19.85
N PRO A 168 -10.73 9.86 -20.31
CA PRO A 168 -12.02 9.29 -20.67
C PRO A 168 -11.86 8.18 -21.72
N LEU A 169 -12.37 6.99 -21.41
CA LEU A 169 -12.28 5.81 -22.26
C LEU A 169 -13.62 5.56 -22.96
N SER A 170 -13.57 5.15 -24.22
CA SER A 170 -14.73 4.79 -25.02
C SER A 170 -14.49 3.43 -25.68
N HIS A 171 -15.51 2.59 -25.77
CA HIS A 171 -15.35 1.30 -26.47
C HIS A 171 -15.12 1.53 -27.96
N ALA A 172 -14.10 0.88 -28.51
CA ALA A 172 -13.95 0.76 -29.94
C ALA A 172 -14.55 -0.57 -30.38
N THR A 173 -15.62 -0.52 -31.18
CA THR A 173 -16.19 -1.71 -31.80
C THR A 173 -15.83 -1.70 -33.28
N PRO A 174 -14.88 -2.55 -33.73
CA PRO A 174 -14.72 -2.79 -35.16
C PRO A 174 -16.02 -3.37 -35.73
N PRO A 175 -16.51 -2.90 -36.89
CA PRO A 175 -17.80 -3.32 -37.44
C PRO A 175 -17.93 -4.83 -37.70
N SER A 176 -16.81 -5.55 -37.86
CA SER A 176 -16.79 -6.97 -38.24
C SER A 176 -16.79 -7.97 -37.07
N LEU A 177 -16.67 -7.49 -35.82
CA LEU A 177 -16.49 -8.31 -34.61
C LEU A 177 -17.65 -8.18 -33.59
N SER A 178 -18.81 -7.66 -33.99
CA SER A 178 -19.98 -7.52 -33.13
C SER A 178 -20.46 -8.88 -32.59
N GLY A 179 -20.09 -9.22 -31.35
CA GLY A 179 -20.46 -10.48 -30.69
C GLY A 179 -19.36 -11.06 -29.79
N ARG A 180 -18.10 -10.67 -30.00
CA ARG A 180 -17.02 -10.86 -29.02
C ARG A 180 -16.78 -9.51 -28.35
N ALA A 181 -17.14 -9.40 -27.08
CA ALA A 181 -17.21 -8.12 -26.37
C ALA A 181 -15.85 -7.39 -26.37
N SER A 182 -15.73 -6.39 -27.25
CA SER A 182 -14.96 -5.14 -27.09
C SER A 182 -13.87 -5.12 -26.01
N GLU A 183 -12.71 -5.74 -26.31
CA GLU A 183 -11.52 -5.77 -25.44
C GLU A 183 -10.65 -4.51 -25.51
N LEU A 184 -10.93 -3.62 -26.48
CA LEU A 184 -10.16 -2.41 -26.72
C LEU A 184 -10.95 -1.15 -26.37
N LEU A 185 -10.28 -0.27 -25.64
CA LEU A 185 -10.78 1.05 -25.25
C LEU A 185 -9.95 2.11 -25.95
N VAL A 186 -10.62 3.10 -26.52
CA VAL A 186 -10.00 4.24 -27.19
C VAL A 186 -10.10 5.48 -26.33
N PHE A 187 -9.03 6.27 -26.31
CA PHE A 187 -8.91 7.51 -25.58
C PHE A 187 -8.19 8.57 -26.39
N GLU A 188 -8.48 9.83 -26.07
CA GLU A 188 -7.77 10.96 -26.65
C GLU A 188 -6.52 11.28 -25.84
N ARG A 189 -5.37 11.25 -26.52
CA ARG A 189 -4.05 11.37 -25.89
C ARG A 189 -3.88 12.68 -25.11
N SER A 190 -4.42 13.79 -25.61
CA SER A 190 -4.30 15.11 -24.96
C SER A 190 -4.96 15.17 -23.58
N ASN A 191 -5.88 14.24 -23.28
CA ASN A 191 -6.56 14.17 -22.00
C ASN A 191 -5.82 13.30 -20.96
N GLY A 192 -4.75 12.59 -21.38
CA GLY A 192 -3.94 11.74 -20.53
C GLY A 192 -2.77 12.46 -19.85
N GLU A 193 -2.26 11.86 -18.77
CA GLU A 193 -1.03 12.28 -18.09
C GLU A 193 0.03 11.16 -18.16
N TYR A 194 1.31 11.55 -18.23
CA TYR A 194 2.47 10.63 -18.23
C TYR A 194 2.33 9.49 -19.24
N ASP A 195 2.18 8.22 -18.81
CA ASP A 195 2.06 7.05 -19.68
C ASP A 195 0.83 7.13 -20.61
N TRP A 196 -0.27 7.75 -20.14
CA TRP A 196 -1.46 8.01 -20.95
C TRP A 196 -1.28 9.13 -21.99
N ASN A 197 -0.18 9.87 -21.91
CA ASN A 197 0.23 10.88 -22.89
C ASN A 197 1.64 10.57 -23.44
N TYR A 198 1.95 9.28 -23.56
CA TYR A 198 3.19 8.76 -24.11
C TYR A 198 2.91 8.12 -25.48
N PRO A 199 3.00 8.89 -26.58
CA PRO A 199 2.48 8.47 -27.88
C PRO A 199 3.33 7.42 -28.61
N TRP A 200 4.55 7.18 -28.14
CA TRP A 200 5.53 6.35 -28.83
C TRP A 200 6.40 5.63 -27.81
N GLU A 201 6.29 4.32 -27.85
CA GLU A 201 6.80 3.39 -26.84
C GLU A 201 7.20 2.09 -27.50
N LEU A 202 8.38 1.59 -27.12
CA LEU A 202 8.93 0.34 -27.63
C LEU A 202 8.65 -0.86 -26.69
N SER A 203 7.99 -0.63 -25.54
CA SER A 203 7.75 -1.62 -24.50
C SER A 203 6.28 -2.11 -24.50
N ALA A 204 5.92 -2.94 -25.47
CA ALA A 204 4.60 -3.54 -25.67
C ALA A 204 3.52 -2.60 -26.22
N SER A 205 3.79 -2.01 -27.39
CA SER A 205 2.82 -1.19 -28.13
C SER A 205 2.81 -1.51 -29.63
N LEU A 206 1.62 -1.46 -30.23
CA LEU A 206 1.39 -1.76 -31.64
C LEU A 206 1.18 -0.49 -32.45
N TYR A 207 1.77 -0.46 -33.66
CA TYR A 207 1.69 0.65 -34.60
C TYR A 207 1.49 0.15 -36.03
N CYS A 208 0.88 0.96 -36.88
CA CYS A 208 0.90 0.71 -38.33
C CYS A 208 2.33 0.82 -38.87
N LEU A 209 2.71 -0.07 -39.78
CA LEU A 209 4.07 -0.12 -40.34
C LEU A 209 4.48 1.22 -41.00
N GLU A 210 3.55 1.87 -41.70
CA GLU A 210 3.78 3.19 -42.32
C GLU A 210 4.08 4.28 -41.29
N ALA A 211 3.37 4.29 -40.16
CA ALA A 211 3.61 5.25 -39.08
C ALA A 211 4.99 5.02 -38.43
N VAL A 212 5.44 3.77 -38.34
CA VAL A 212 6.78 3.42 -37.84
C VAL A 212 7.85 3.95 -38.79
N LYS A 213 7.72 3.69 -40.11
CA LYS A 213 8.65 4.16 -41.13
C LYS A 213 8.76 5.69 -41.16
N GLU A 214 7.62 6.37 -41.14
CA GLU A 214 7.57 7.84 -41.10
C GLU A 214 8.27 8.37 -39.84
N THR A 215 8.00 7.79 -38.67
CA THR A 215 8.62 8.20 -37.40
C THR A 215 10.13 8.04 -37.44
N LEU A 216 10.63 6.89 -37.90
CA LEU A 216 12.07 6.61 -38.00
C LEU A 216 12.77 7.52 -39.02
N GLN A 217 12.12 7.84 -40.14
CA GLN A 217 12.64 8.77 -41.14
C GLN A 217 12.68 10.21 -40.60
N ALA A 218 11.65 10.64 -39.86
CA ALA A 218 11.61 11.95 -39.24
C ALA A 218 12.68 12.10 -38.15
N ILE A 219 12.93 11.05 -37.36
CA ILE A 219 14.02 11.03 -36.37
C ILE A 219 15.37 11.26 -37.07
N ARG A 220 15.64 10.54 -38.16
CA ARG A 220 16.89 10.71 -38.94
C ARG A 220 17.03 12.11 -39.53
N THR A 221 15.93 12.67 -40.01
CA THR A 221 15.92 13.97 -40.67
C THR A 221 16.16 15.11 -39.67
N GLU A 222 15.56 15.05 -38.47
CA GLU A 222 15.67 16.11 -37.46
C GLU A 222 16.93 15.97 -36.58
N PHE A 223 17.34 14.74 -36.23
CA PHE A 223 18.39 14.48 -35.24
C PHE A 223 19.66 13.82 -35.83
N GLY A 224 19.70 13.56 -37.14
CA GLY A 224 20.82 12.93 -37.84
C GLY A 224 20.67 11.42 -38.02
N PRO A 225 21.43 10.80 -38.95
CA PRO A 225 21.29 9.38 -39.28
C PRO A 225 21.53 8.46 -38.08
N ASP A 226 22.47 8.81 -37.20
CA ASP A 226 22.84 8.00 -36.03
C ASP A 226 21.78 7.99 -34.91
N ALA A 227 20.76 8.85 -34.99
CA ALA A 227 19.76 9.03 -33.94
C ALA A 227 18.88 7.80 -33.70
N VAL A 228 18.92 6.82 -34.58
CA VAL A 228 18.15 5.56 -34.50
C VAL A 228 18.99 4.36 -34.13
N HIS A 229 20.30 4.52 -33.93
CA HIS A 229 21.18 3.42 -33.53
C HIS A 229 21.13 3.14 -32.02
N HIS A 230 20.07 3.57 -31.32
CA HIS A 230 19.81 3.22 -29.93
C HIS A 230 18.31 3.22 -29.62
N PRO A 231 17.75 2.17 -28.98
CA PRO A 231 16.30 2.09 -28.70
C PRO A 231 15.76 3.28 -27.90
N ASN A 232 16.48 3.72 -26.86
CA ASN A 232 16.06 4.90 -26.07
C ASN A 232 16.07 6.21 -26.88
N HIS A 233 16.96 6.33 -27.88
CA HIS A 233 16.95 7.49 -28.77
C HIS A 233 15.75 7.43 -29.71
N ILE A 234 15.47 6.25 -30.29
CA ILE A 234 14.25 6.03 -31.10
C ILE A 234 13.01 6.42 -30.30
N GLU A 235 12.92 5.97 -29.04
CA GLU A 235 11.77 6.27 -28.19
C GLU A 235 11.68 7.76 -27.84
N GLY A 236 12.74 8.33 -27.26
CA GLY A 236 12.76 9.72 -26.79
C GLY A 236 12.61 10.75 -27.91
N TYR A 237 13.27 10.54 -29.06
CA TYR A 237 13.14 11.42 -30.23
C TYR A 237 11.78 11.25 -30.91
N GLY A 238 11.24 10.04 -30.99
CA GLY A 238 9.89 9.79 -31.49
C GLY A 238 8.83 10.53 -30.68
N VAL A 239 8.87 10.41 -29.35
CA VAL A 239 7.97 11.14 -28.43
C VAL A 239 8.10 12.66 -28.63
N ARG A 240 9.33 13.18 -28.78
CA ARG A 240 9.57 14.61 -28.99
C ARG A 240 8.95 15.11 -30.30
N LEU A 241 9.12 14.40 -31.40
CA LEU A 241 8.54 14.78 -32.71
C LEU A 241 7.01 14.75 -32.68
N LEU A 242 6.43 13.74 -32.04
CA LEU A 242 4.98 13.58 -31.89
C LEU A 242 4.36 14.70 -31.05
N LYS A 243 5.02 15.08 -29.95
CA LYS A 243 4.58 16.21 -29.11
C LYS A 243 4.71 17.56 -29.82
N GLN A 244 5.66 17.69 -30.74
CA GLN A 244 5.84 18.89 -31.56
C GLN A 244 4.95 18.91 -32.81
N GLN A 245 4.08 17.91 -33.02
CA GLN A 245 3.19 17.83 -34.19
C GLN A 245 3.96 17.88 -35.52
N LYS A 246 5.17 17.30 -35.56
CA LYS A 246 6.04 17.29 -36.76
C LYS A 246 5.82 16.07 -37.68
N LEU A 247 4.91 15.17 -37.34
CA LEU A 247 4.60 13.94 -38.08
C LEU A 247 3.22 14.04 -38.73
N ALA A 248 3.15 13.81 -40.03
CA ALA A 248 1.93 13.95 -40.82
C ALA A 248 0.89 12.89 -40.45
N SER A 249 1.29 11.62 -40.26
CA SER A 249 0.39 10.55 -39.77
C SER A 249 -0.17 10.83 -38.37
N ALA A 250 0.66 11.37 -37.48
CA ALA A 250 0.25 11.68 -36.11
C ALA A 250 -0.62 12.94 -35.99
N ASN A 251 -0.48 13.89 -36.92
CA ASN A 251 -1.34 15.08 -36.96
C ASN A 251 -2.77 14.75 -37.42
N LEU A 252 -2.97 13.60 -38.07
CA LEU A 252 -4.30 13.08 -38.45
C LEU A 252 -4.91 12.17 -37.37
N ALA A 253 -4.11 11.69 -36.40
CA ALA A 253 -4.50 10.69 -35.40
C ALA A 253 -4.39 11.22 -33.96
N SER A 254 -5.52 11.68 -33.40
CA SER A 254 -5.59 12.18 -32.01
C SER A 254 -5.83 11.09 -30.96
N LEU A 255 -6.14 9.87 -31.39
CA LEU A 255 -6.59 8.78 -30.51
C LEU A 255 -5.51 7.71 -30.33
N CYS A 256 -5.47 7.11 -29.15
CA CYS A 256 -4.76 5.87 -28.86
C CYS A 256 -5.76 4.84 -28.32
N ALA A 257 -5.38 3.57 -28.33
CA ALA A 257 -6.14 2.48 -27.75
C ALA A 257 -5.36 1.76 -26.65
N CYS A 258 -6.08 1.15 -25.72
CA CYS A 258 -5.57 0.30 -24.65
C CYS A 258 -6.48 -0.91 -24.45
N LEU A 259 -6.06 -1.86 -23.61
CA LEU A 259 -6.85 -3.05 -23.28
C LEU A 259 -7.83 -2.75 -22.14
N CYS A 260 -8.92 -3.51 -22.05
CA CYS A 260 -9.86 -3.43 -20.92
C CYS A 260 -9.29 -4.00 -19.62
N SER A 261 -8.31 -4.91 -19.72
CA SER A 261 -7.69 -5.62 -18.61
C SER A 261 -6.16 -5.66 -18.78
N PRO A 262 -5.40 -5.83 -17.69
CA PRO A 262 -3.95 -5.96 -17.78
C PRO A 262 -3.58 -7.31 -18.39
N VAL A 263 -2.95 -7.27 -19.56
CA VAL A 263 -2.49 -8.47 -20.29
C VAL A 263 -0.96 -8.54 -20.34
N VAL A 264 -0.27 -7.42 -20.21
CA VAL A 264 1.19 -7.35 -20.27
C VAL A 264 1.73 -6.62 -19.05
N VAL A 265 2.83 -7.12 -18.50
CA VAL A 265 3.61 -6.43 -17.46
C VAL A 265 5.07 -6.34 -17.91
N VAL A 266 5.62 -5.12 -17.87
CA VAL A 266 7.03 -4.86 -18.16
C VAL A 266 7.79 -4.81 -16.82
N VAL A 267 8.67 -5.77 -16.59
CA VAL A 267 9.41 -5.93 -15.34
C VAL A 267 10.77 -5.25 -15.47
N THR A 268 10.89 -3.99 -15.05
CA THR A 268 12.18 -3.29 -15.12
C THR A 268 13.21 -3.89 -14.15
N MET A 269 14.14 -4.71 -14.65
CA MET A 269 15.12 -5.41 -13.80
C MET A 269 16.53 -4.78 -13.76
N ASN A 270 16.77 -3.62 -14.39
CA ASN A 270 18.07 -2.94 -14.37
C ASN A 270 18.20 -1.83 -13.31
N ARG A 271 19.40 -1.73 -12.71
CA ARG A 271 19.91 -0.63 -11.86
C ARG A 271 20.10 0.73 -12.61
N VAL A 272 19.18 1.16 -13.45
CA VAL A 272 19.35 2.41 -14.24
C VAL A 272 18.04 3.17 -14.10
N GLN A 273 17.88 4.13 -13.19
CA GLN A 273 18.49 5.46 -13.27
C GLN A 273 18.72 6.01 -11.84
N SER A 274 19.78 5.62 -11.14
CA SER A 274 19.99 6.08 -9.74
C SER A 274 20.09 7.61 -9.58
N LEU A 275 20.20 8.36 -10.67
CA LEU A 275 19.67 9.69 -10.91
C LEU A 275 19.20 9.66 -12.38
N PHE A 276 18.21 10.41 -12.88
CA PHE A 276 18.51 11.66 -13.61
C PHE A 276 17.36 12.04 -14.57
N GLU A 277 17.30 13.33 -14.89
CA GLU A 277 16.80 13.88 -16.16
C GLU A 277 17.80 13.60 -17.34
N ASN A 278 18.21 12.33 -17.51
CA ASN A 278 19.22 11.74 -18.46
C ASN A 278 20.67 11.61 -17.96
N PRO A 279 21.25 10.39 -18.07
CA PRO A 279 22.34 10.16 -19.01
C PRO A 279 22.15 8.85 -19.79
N VAL A 280 22.52 8.76 -21.08
CA VAL A 280 23.84 8.99 -21.71
C VAL A 280 24.83 7.88 -21.31
N TYR A 281 25.48 7.27 -22.29
CA TYR A 281 26.31 6.04 -22.28
C TYR A 281 27.39 5.84 -21.19
N GLU A 282 28.00 4.66 -21.28
CA GLU A 282 28.84 3.84 -20.38
C GLU A 282 30.11 4.47 -19.76
N ALA A 283 30.48 4.01 -18.54
CA ALA A 283 31.84 3.59 -18.18
C ALA A 283 31.93 2.96 -16.76
N PRO A 284 32.88 2.01 -16.55
CA PRO A 284 32.96 1.16 -15.36
C PRO A 284 33.66 1.83 -14.17
N GLY A 285 33.26 1.40 -12.97
CA GLY A 285 33.97 1.64 -11.72
C GLY A 285 33.53 2.87 -10.94
N GLN A 286 32.52 2.71 -10.08
CA GLN A 286 32.55 3.18 -8.69
C GLN A 286 31.33 2.74 -7.87
N ASP A 287 31.57 2.65 -6.56
CA ASP A 287 30.86 1.92 -5.51
C ASP A 287 29.34 2.09 -5.40
N ALA A 288 28.71 0.93 -5.19
CA ALA A 288 27.29 0.73 -4.96
C ALA A 288 26.78 1.37 -3.65
N ALA A 289 25.65 2.06 -3.74
CA ALA A 289 24.81 2.40 -2.60
C ALA A 289 23.40 1.79 -2.80
N GLU A 290 22.93 1.11 -1.74
CA GLU A 290 21.74 0.25 -1.67
C GLU A 290 20.40 0.98 -1.89
N VAL A 291 19.49 0.33 -2.62
CA VAL A 291 18.05 0.65 -2.66
C VAL A 291 17.28 -0.45 -1.91
N HIS A 292 16.27 -0.04 -1.13
CA HIS A 292 15.59 -0.86 -0.12
C HIS A 292 14.58 -1.86 -0.74
N PRO A 293 14.56 -3.14 -0.33
CA PRO A 293 13.70 -4.23 -0.86
C PRO A 293 12.16 -4.02 -0.81
N LEU A 294 11.68 -2.95 -0.20
CA LEU A 294 10.28 -2.76 0.19
C LEU A 294 9.36 -2.17 -0.90
N VAL A 295 9.93 -1.72 -2.02
CA VAL A 295 9.20 -1.01 -3.09
C VAL A 295 8.75 -1.97 -4.19
N LEU A 296 9.58 -2.95 -4.56
CA LEU A 296 9.29 -3.93 -5.61
C LEU A 296 8.33 -5.05 -5.13
N ASP A 297 8.48 -5.48 -3.87
CA ASP A 297 7.58 -6.42 -3.20
C ASP A 297 6.13 -5.89 -3.12
N LYS A 298 5.94 -4.56 -3.02
CA LYS A 298 4.62 -3.94 -3.03
C LYS A 298 3.96 -3.94 -4.41
N LEU A 299 4.75 -3.81 -5.48
CA LEU A 299 4.26 -3.76 -6.85
C LEU A 299 3.79 -5.13 -7.33
N LEU A 300 4.58 -6.18 -7.07
CA LEU A 300 4.22 -7.56 -7.38
C LEU A 300 3.02 -8.05 -6.57
N ARG A 301 2.93 -7.68 -5.29
CA ARG A 301 1.75 -7.99 -4.45
C ARG A 301 0.50 -7.22 -4.90
N ALA A 302 0.63 -6.07 -5.54
CA ALA A 302 -0.51 -5.34 -6.11
C ALA A 302 -1.03 -6.04 -7.37
N ILE A 303 -0.14 -6.42 -8.29
CA ILE A 303 -0.47 -7.10 -9.54
C ILE A 303 -1.06 -8.50 -9.29
N LEU A 304 -0.50 -9.28 -8.33
CA LEU A 304 -0.99 -10.63 -7.99
C LEU A 304 -2.27 -10.64 -7.13
N ARG A 305 -2.62 -9.52 -6.47
CA ARG A 305 -3.88 -9.41 -5.71
C ARG A 305 -5.09 -9.16 -6.61
N GLU A 306 -4.89 -8.53 -7.76
CA GLU A 306 -5.97 -8.16 -8.68
C GLU A 306 -6.46 -9.31 -9.57
N SER A 307 -5.71 -10.42 -9.68
CA SER A 307 -6.07 -11.61 -10.46
C SER A 307 -6.88 -12.67 -9.68
N GLY A 308 -7.24 -12.41 -8.42
CA GLY A 308 -8.29 -13.15 -7.72
C GLY A 308 -7.91 -14.49 -7.08
N ARG A 309 -6.63 -14.80 -6.83
CA ARG A 309 -6.24 -15.99 -6.02
C ARG A 309 -5.42 -15.65 -4.77
N ARG A 310 -5.66 -16.43 -3.71
CA ARG A 310 -4.93 -16.43 -2.43
C ARG A 310 -3.50 -16.93 -2.65
N LEU A 311 -2.50 -16.11 -2.32
CA LEU A 311 -1.22 -16.63 -1.84
C LEU A 311 -1.49 -17.37 -0.53
N LEU A 312 -1.32 -18.69 -0.52
CA LEU A 312 -1.17 -19.42 0.73
C LEU A 312 0.04 -18.86 1.46
N ALA A 313 -0.19 -18.56 2.73
CA ALA A 313 0.69 -17.90 3.68
C ALA A 313 2.19 -18.21 3.50
N LEU A 314 2.94 -17.20 3.04
CA LEU A 314 4.30 -17.00 3.48
C LEU A 314 4.33 -15.64 4.19
N GLU A 315 4.42 -15.70 5.51
CA GLU A 315 4.56 -14.52 6.37
C GLU A 315 5.86 -13.76 6.04
N PRO A 316 5.89 -12.44 6.25
CA PRO A 316 7.13 -11.69 6.17
C PRO A 316 8.02 -12.06 7.38
N ALA A 317 8.98 -12.95 7.17
CA ALA A 317 10.07 -13.11 8.13
C ALA A 317 10.97 -11.87 8.05
N GLU A 318 10.97 -11.03 9.08
CA GLU A 318 12.09 -10.12 9.33
C GLU A 318 13.34 -10.98 9.60
N ASP A 319 14.37 -10.82 8.76
CA ASP A 319 15.72 -11.39 8.87
C ASP A 319 15.82 -12.90 9.20
N VAL A 320 15.19 -13.75 8.39
CA VAL A 320 15.64 -15.15 8.27
C VAL A 320 16.35 -15.31 6.94
N ALA A 321 17.66 -15.56 7.00
CA ALA A 321 18.37 -16.22 5.91
C ALA A 321 17.80 -17.63 5.79
N VAL A 322 16.72 -17.79 5.02
CA VAL A 322 16.18 -19.11 4.64
C VAL A 322 17.23 -19.74 3.74
N SER A 323 17.80 -20.88 4.13
CA SER A 323 18.64 -21.62 3.19
C SER A 323 17.76 -22.16 2.07
N MET A 324 18.21 -21.99 0.83
CA MET A 324 17.54 -22.36 -0.42
C MET A 324 17.04 -23.82 -0.49
N SER A 325 17.45 -24.69 0.43
CA SER A 325 17.08 -26.10 0.49
C SER A 325 15.63 -26.35 0.94
N GLU A 326 15.04 -25.48 1.75
CA GLU A 326 13.68 -25.70 2.31
C GLU A 326 12.54 -25.32 1.35
N LEU A 327 12.83 -24.54 0.30
CA LEU A 327 11.87 -24.16 -0.75
C LEU A 327 11.71 -25.22 -1.84
N LEU A 328 12.49 -26.30 -1.81
CA LEU A 328 12.53 -27.36 -2.82
C LEU A 328 11.74 -28.63 -2.44
N ASP A 329 11.20 -28.74 -1.21
CA ASP A 329 10.53 -29.95 -0.72
C ASP A 329 8.99 -29.88 -0.79
N VAL A 330 8.44 -29.77 -2.01
CA VAL A 330 7.01 -30.08 -2.26
C VAL A 330 6.88 -31.57 -2.58
N SER A 331 5.99 -32.30 -1.86
CA SER A 331 5.97 -33.76 -1.96
C SER A 331 5.53 -34.27 -3.35
N PRO A 332 6.22 -35.28 -3.92
CA PRO A 332 5.92 -35.82 -5.25
C PRO A 332 4.52 -36.44 -5.41
N GLU A 333 3.87 -36.88 -4.34
CA GLU A 333 2.48 -37.40 -4.40
C GLU A 333 1.45 -36.30 -4.70
N PHE A 334 1.68 -35.06 -4.27
CA PHE A 334 0.76 -33.95 -4.49
C PHE A 334 0.72 -33.51 -5.97
N LEU A 335 1.89 -33.47 -6.61
CA LEU A 335 2.03 -33.10 -8.03
C LEU A 335 1.49 -34.19 -8.99
N ARG A 336 1.69 -35.47 -8.67
CA ARG A 336 1.15 -36.61 -9.45
C ARG A 336 -0.38 -36.67 -9.45
N SER A 337 -1.03 -36.18 -8.39
CA SER A 337 -2.48 -36.21 -8.26
C SER A 337 -3.24 -35.25 -9.20
N TYR A 338 -2.56 -34.26 -9.79
CA TYR A 338 -3.21 -33.18 -10.55
C TYR A 338 -2.94 -33.18 -12.06
N TRP A 339 -1.91 -33.89 -12.56
CA TRP A 339 -1.50 -33.82 -13.97
C TRP A 339 -1.46 -35.16 -14.72
N GLY A 340 -1.68 -36.29 -14.06
CA GLY A 340 -1.51 -37.60 -14.70
C GLY A 340 -0.05 -37.85 -15.17
N ASP A 341 0.24 -39.07 -15.62
CA ASP A 341 1.60 -39.58 -15.92
C ASP A 341 2.28 -38.92 -17.15
N LEU A 342 2.52 -37.61 -17.11
CA LEU A 342 3.39 -36.90 -18.04
C LEU A 342 4.63 -36.41 -17.29
N SER A 343 5.79 -36.89 -17.72
CA SER A 343 7.10 -36.63 -17.15
C SER A 343 7.52 -35.16 -17.30
N VAL A 344 7.21 -34.34 -16.31
CA VAL A 344 7.72 -32.97 -16.14
C VAL A 344 8.65 -32.94 -14.91
N PRO A 345 9.84 -32.32 -14.97
CA PRO A 345 10.76 -32.25 -13.82
C PRO A 345 10.13 -31.46 -12.66
N ALA A 346 10.38 -31.90 -11.43
CA ALA A 346 9.56 -31.57 -10.25
C ALA A 346 9.80 -30.18 -9.65
N THR A 347 10.89 -29.48 -9.96
CA THR A 347 11.20 -28.13 -9.44
C THR A 347 12.05 -27.29 -10.41
N PHE A 348 12.10 -25.96 -10.23
CA PHE A 348 13.09 -25.09 -10.92
C PHE A 348 14.55 -25.49 -10.57
N GLY A 349 14.75 -26.13 -9.41
CA GLY A 349 16.01 -26.78 -9.03
C GLY A 349 16.35 -28.00 -9.91
N ASP A 350 15.36 -28.79 -10.32
CA ASP A 350 15.55 -29.94 -11.24
C ASP A 350 15.82 -29.51 -12.68
N LEU A 351 15.36 -28.32 -13.10
CA LEU A 351 15.72 -27.71 -14.38
C LEU A 351 17.21 -27.29 -14.40
N LEU A 352 17.70 -26.75 -13.28
CA LEU A 352 19.10 -26.35 -13.06
C LEU A 352 20.03 -27.54 -12.79
N SER A 353 19.48 -28.69 -12.39
CA SER A 353 20.21 -29.93 -12.07
C SER A 353 20.04 -31.00 -13.15
N SER A 354 19.25 -30.74 -14.19
CA SER A 354 19.09 -31.66 -15.31
C SER A 354 20.44 -31.82 -16.02
N PRO A 355 20.87 -33.05 -16.35
CA PRO A 355 22.05 -33.27 -17.20
C PRO A 355 21.91 -32.66 -18.61
N SER A 356 20.77 -32.04 -18.93
CA SER A 356 20.49 -31.29 -20.15
C SER A 356 20.50 -29.76 -19.99
N TRP A 357 21.04 -29.19 -18.90
CA TRP A 357 21.33 -27.76 -18.86
C TRP A 357 22.51 -27.48 -19.79
N PRO A 358 22.35 -26.66 -20.84
CA PRO A 358 23.44 -26.45 -21.79
C PRO A 358 24.61 -25.77 -21.04
N PRO A 359 25.81 -26.39 -21.01
CA PRO A 359 26.96 -25.90 -20.25
C PRO A 359 27.46 -24.51 -20.71
N ALA A 360 26.91 -23.99 -21.81
CA ALA A 360 27.21 -22.70 -22.42
C ALA A 360 26.36 -21.51 -21.90
N LEU A 361 25.33 -21.76 -21.09
CA LEU A 361 24.63 -20.67 -20.37
C LEU A 361 25.46 -20.27 -19.12
N PRO A 362 25.64 -18.97 -18.81
CA PRO A 362 26.43 -18.53 -17.67
C PRO A 362 25.95 -19.18 -16.37
N GLN A 363 26.88 -19.68 -15.56
CA GLN A 363 26.54 -20.47 -14.39
C GLN A 363 25.59 -19.72 -13.45
N PRO A 364 24.62 -20.41 -12.84
CA PRO A 364 23.61 -19.80 -11.97
C PRO A 364 24.21 -18.92 -10.89
N ASP A 365 25.40 -19.23 -10.38
CA ASP A 365 26.06 -18.47 -9.31
C ASP A 365 26.67 -17.13 -9.79
N VAL A 366 27.10 -17.02 -11.05
CA VAL A 366 27.58 -15.75 -11.66
C VAL A 366 26.38 -14.85 -11.96
N TYR A 367 25.28 -15.42 -12.45
CA TYR A 367 24.00 -14.73 -12.61
C TYR A 367 23.41 -14.33 -11.23
N ARG A 368 23.45 -15.21 -10.23
CA ARG A 368 22.93 -15.01 -8.87
C ARG A 368 23.66 -13.89 -8.11
N LYS A 369 24.99 -13.81 -8.23
CA LYS A 369 25.80 -12.80 -7.51
C LYS A 369 25.72 -11.39 -8.11
N THR A 370 25.35 -11.27 -9.39
CA THR A 370 25.29 -9.98 -10.09
C THR A 370 23.84 -9.51 -10.32
N TYR A 371 22.85 -10.41 -10.33
CA TYR A 371 21.46 -10.14 -10.75
C TYR A 371 20.38 -10.40 -9.68
N LEU A 372 20.48 -11.49 -8.90
CA LEU A 372 19.46 -11.82 -7.88
C LEU A 372 19.51 -10.89 -6.65
N ASP A 373 20.66 -10.28 -6.36
CA ASP A 373 20.79 -9.23 -5.33
C ASP A 373 20.15 -7.88 -5.74
N SER A 374 19.61 -7.77 -6.98
CA SER A 374 18.94 -6.57 -7.48
C SER A 374 17.43 -6.72 -7.75
N VAL A 375 16.85 -7.93 -7.68
CA VAL A 375 15.41 -8.13 -7.84
C VAL A 375 14.91 -9.33 -7.02
N HIS A 376 13.99 -9.07 -6.09
CA HIS A 376 13.04 -10.08 -5.60
C HIS A 376 11.79 -10.07 -6.50
N VAL A 377 11.72 -10.99 -7.47
CA VAL A 377 10.46 -11.43 -8.09
C VAL A 377 10.33 -12.92 -7.79
N PRO A 378 9.28 -13.40 -7.11
CA PRO A 378 8.98 -14.82 -7.09
C PRO A 378 8.46 -15.23 -8.47
N LEU A 379 9.15 -16.20 -9.10
CA LEU A 379 8.63 -17.04 -10.18
C LEU A 379 7.32 -17.70 -9.72
N LEU A 380 6.17 -17.11 -10.03
CA LEU A 380 4.85 -17.65 -9.70
C LEU A 380 3.76 -17.35 -10.75
N VAL A 381 4.14 -17.04 -12.00
CA VAL A 381 3.16 -16.77 -13.08
C VAL A 381 2.97 -17.97 -14.02
N ALA A 382 3.34 -19.18 -13.63
CA ALA A 382 3.11 -20.38 -14.44
C ALA A 382 1.85 -21.18 -14.05
N GLU A 383 1.02 -20.72 -13.10
CA GLU A 383 -0.21 -21.43 -12.73
C GLU A 383 -1.48 -20.58 -12.89
N ARG A 384 -2.13 -20.80 -14.04
CA ARG A 384 -3.59 -20.73 -14.26
C ARG A 384 -4.29 -19.44 -13.81
N ILE A 385 -4.33 -18.47 -14.71
CA ILE A 385 -5.45 -17.52 -14.82
C ILE A 385 -6.65 -18.29 -15.39
N PRO A 386 -7.85 -18.22 -14.79
CA PRO A 386 -9.03 -18.88 -15.34
C PRO A 386 -9.34 -18.32 -16.73
N ARG A 387 -9.44 -19.20 -17.74
CA ARG A 387 -10.06 -18.86 -19.03
C ARG A 387 -11.54 -18.60 -18.77
N GLY A 388 -11.98 -17.35 -19.01
CA GLY A 388 -13.33 -16.87 -18.79
C GLY A 388 -13.49 -16.09 -17.49
N LEU A 389 -13.37 -14.76 -17.54
CA LEU A 389 -13.69 -13.87 -16.43
C LEU A 389 -15.18 -13.51 -16.47
N ASP A 390 -15.94 -14.05 -15.52
CA ASP A 390 -17.22 -13.47 -15.11
C ASP A 390 -16.90 -12.12 -14.43
N VAL A 391 -17.22 -11.01 -15.09
CA VAL A 391 -16.82 -9.65 -14.72
C VAL A 391 -17.63 -9.18 -13.50
N ARG A 392 -17.26 -9.65 -12.30
CA ARG A 392 -17.84 -9.17 -11.06
C ARG A 392 -17.13 -7.90 -10.58
N PRO A 393 -17.86 -6.86 -10.16
CA PRO A 393 -17.24 -5.67 -9.55
C PRO A 393 -16.48 -6.05 -8.27
N LEU A 394 -15.48 -5.27 -7.88
CA LEU A 394 -14.75 -5.47 -6.63
C LEU A 394 -15.61 -5.05 -5.43
N VAL A 395 -16.31 -3.93 -5.55
CA VAL A 395 -17.12 -3.32 -4.49
C VAL A 395 -18.55 -3.04 -4.98
N SER A 396 -19.57 -3.43 -4.23
CA SER A 396 -20.92 -2.90 -4.37
C SER A 396 -21.15 -1.84 -3.30
N TRP A 397 -21.43 -0.60 -3.70
CA TRP A 397 -21.99 0.40 -2.81
C TRP A 397 -23.46 0.12 -2.60
N LEU A 398 -23.91 0.03 -1.35
CA LEU A 398 -25.30 -0.23 -0.99
C LEU A 398 -25.88 0.96 -0.22
N ILE A 399 -26.80 1.69 -0.86
CA ILE A 399 -27.40 2.92 -0.34
C ILE A 399 -28.93 2.80 -0.29
N PRO A 400 -29.56 2.86 0.90
CA PRO A 400 -30.99 3.05 1.04
C PRO A 400 -31.35 4.54 0.90
N VAL A 401 -32.45 4.83 0.25
CA VAL A 401 -32.95 6.18 -0.03
C VAL A 401 -34.43 6.26 0.32
N ARG A 402 -34.80 7.34 1.02
CA ARG A 402 -36.21 7.70 1.27
C ARG A 402 -36.32 9.21 1.41
N ASP A 403 -36.98 9.86 0.45
CA ASP A 403 -37.24 11.31 0.44
C ASP A 403 -35.99 12.19 0.67
N THR A 404 -34.82 11.67 0.29
CA THR A 404 -33.52 12.33 0.41
C THR A 404 -33.40 13.43 -0.65
N PRO A 405 -33.10 14.69 -0.28
CA PRO A 405 -32.92 15.78 -1.23
C PRO A 405 -31.90 15.47 -2.33
N SER A 406 -32.19 15.86 -3.57
CA SER A 406 -31.33 15.59 -4.73
C SER A 406 -29.91 16.10 -4.56
N ARG A 407 -29.73 17.27 -3.93
CA ARG A 407 -28.41 17.83 -3.61
C ARG A 407 -27.56 16.84 -2.81
N TRP A 408 -28.13 16.23 -1.77
CA TRP A 408 -27.37 15.32 -0.91
C TRP A 408 -27.08 13.99 -1.60
N LEU A 409 -28.04 13.47 -2.37
CA LEU A 409 -27.81 12.28 -3.21
C LEU A 409 -26.66 12.50 -4.21
N LYS A 410 -26.61 13.68 -4.85
CA LYS A 410 -25.52 14.06 -5.76
C LYS A 410 -24.18 14.15 -5.01
N GLU A 411 -24.14 14.76 -3.83
CA GLU A 411 -22.91 14.80 -3.00
C GLU A 411 -22.43 13.40 -2.58
N ALA A 412 -23.36 12.50 -2.23
CA ALA A 412 -23.03 11.10 -1.90
C ALA A 412 -22.47 10.36 -3.12
N PHE A 413 -23.12 10.51 -4.28
CA PHE A 413 -22.69 9.92 -5.54
C PHE A 413 -21.32 10.44 -6.00
N ASP A 414 -21.09 11.76 -5.97
CA ASP A 414 -19.81 12.38 -6.29
C ASP A 414 -18.69 11.85 -5.38
N SER A 415 -19.00 11.60 -4.10
CA SER A 415 -18.05 11.02 -3.15
C SER A 415 -17.67 9.56 -3.45
N ILE A 416 -18.58 8.81 -4.08
CA ILE A 416 -18.32 7.45 -4.58
C ILE A 416 -17.49 7.50 -5.85
N GLN A 417 -17.79 8.41 -6.77
CA GLN A 417 -17.01 8.60 -7.99
C GLN A 417 -15.56 9.06 -7.68
N ALA A 418 -15.37 9.80 -6.59
CA ALA A 418 -14.06 10.30 -6.16
C ALA A 418 -13.20 9.27 -5.39
N GLN A 419 -13.62 8.00 -5.29
CA GLN A 419 -12.86 6.98 -4.55
C GLN A 419 -11.53 6.65 -5.21
N LEU A 420 -10.48 6.56 -4.39
CA LEU A 420 -9.12 6.22 -4.80
C LEU A 420 -8.82 4.73 -4.58
N GLY A 421 -7.95 4.16 -5.40
CA GLY A 421 -7.30 2.87 -5.17
C GLY A 421 -8.14 1.62 -5.50
N VAL A 422 -9.25 1.78 -6.22
CA VAL A 422 -10.03 0.65 -6.77
C VAL A 422 -10.19 0.71 -8.30
N GLY A 423 -9.96 1.85 -8.96
CA GLY A 423 -10.08 1.99 -10.42
C GLY A 423 -11.50 2.33 -10.91
N PRO A 424 -11.66 3.10 -12.01
CA PRO A 424 -12.96 3.33 -12.65
C PRO A 424 -13.54 1.99 -13.17
N GLY A 425 -14.77 1.66 -12.74
CA GLY A 425 -15.46 0.44 -13.14
C GLY A 425 -15.23 -0.78 -12.24
N ALA A 426 -14.39 -0.68 -11.20
CA ALA A 426 -14.24 -1.75 -10.21
C ALA A 426 -15.31 -1.71 -9.11
N TRP A 427 -16.24 -0.76 -9.18
CA TRP A 427 -17.37 -0.69 -8.27
C TRP A 427 -18.68 -0.56 -9.04
N GLU A 428 -19.74 -1.01 -8.40
CA GLU A 428 -21.12 -0.74 -8.79
C GLU A 428 -21.85 -0.04 -7.64
N LEU A 429 -22.94 0.64 -7.95
CA LEU A 429 -23.81 1.28 -6.98
C LEU A 429 -25.20 0.66 -7.05
N VAL A 430 -25.64 0.10 -5.93
CA VAL A 430 -26.99 -0.40 -5.71
C VAL A 430 -27.71 0.57 -4.78
N VAL A 431 -28.67 1.30 -5.35
CA VAL A 431 -29.53 2.24 -4.63
C VAL A 431 -30.89 1.60 -4.44
N VAL A 432 -31.39 1.60 -3.20
CA VAL A 432 -32.69 1.06 -2.86
C VAL A 432 -33.61 2.18 -2.42
N ASP A 433 -34.61 2.47 -3.24
CA ASP A 433 -35.68 3.42 -2.93
C ASP A 433 -36.76 2.74 -2.06
N ASP A 434 -36.79 3.08 -0.77
CA ASP A 434 -37.76 2.59 0.23
C ASP A 434 -39.10 3.37 0.15
N GLY A 435 -39.59 3.58 -1.07
CA GLY A 435 -40.88 4.23 -1.34
C GLY A 435 -40.87 5.75 -1.18
N SER A 436 -39.93 6.45 -1.81
CA SER A 436 -39.92 7.92 -1.83
C SER A 436 -41.16 8.50 -2.54
N GLU A 437 -41.65 9.62 -2.01
CA GLU A 437 -42.80 10.38 -2.52
C GLU A 437 -42.39 11.76 -3.06
N LYS A 438 -41.20 12.26 -2.69
CA LYS A 438 -40.71 13.56 -3.19
C LYS A 438 -40.25 13.50 -4.64
N GLU A 439 -40.83 14.34 -5.48
CA GLU A 439 -40.52 14.42 -6.91
C GLU A 439 -39.01 14.64 -7.18
N ASP A 440 -38.36 15.55 -6.46
CA ASP A 440 -36.92 15.84 -6.59
C ASP A 440 -36.02 14.59 -6.35
N THR A 441 -36.42 13.73 -5.40
CA THR A 441 -35.75 12.45 -5.14
C THR A 441 -35.99 11.48 -6.30
N LEU A 442 -37.24 11.36 -6.75
CA LEU A 442 -37.65 10.43 -7.83
C LEU A 442 -37.01 10.79 -9.18
N GLU A 443 -36.93 12.07 -9.53
CA GLU A 443 -36.24 12.56 -10.72
C GLU A 443 -34.75 12.17 -10.70
N THR A 444 -34.07 12.41 -9.58
CA THR A 444 -32.64 12.05 -9.42
C THR A 444 -32.43 10.55 -9.59
N LEU A 445 -33.29 9.73 -8.99
CA LEU A 445 -33.22 8.27 -9.11
C LEU A 445 -33.53 7.78 -10.53
N ASN A 446 -34.43 8.44 -11.26
CA ASN A 446 -34.69 8.17 -12.66
C ASN A 446 -33.46 8.46 -13.54
N ASP A 447 -32.79 9.58 -13.32
CA ASP A 447 -31.55 9.90 -14.03
C ASP A 447 -30.48 8.82 -13.81
N TRP A 448 -30.36 8.35 -12.56
CA TRP A 448 -29.36 7.34 -12.18
C TRP A 448 -29.62 5.97 -12.79
N ARG A 449 -30.88 5.60 -13.12
CA ARG A 449 -31.20 4.34 -13.82
C ARG A 449 -30.53 4.23 -15.19
N SER A 450 -30.18 5.34 -15.81
CA SER A 450 -29.52 5.37 -17.13
C SER A 450 -28.01 5.14 -17.07
N LEU A 451 -27.41 5.14 -15.88
CA LEU A 451 -25.96 5.03 -15.70
C LEU A 451 -25.50 3.57 -15.70
N PRO A 452 -24.39 3.22 -16.41
CA PRO A 452 -24.01 1.83 -16.67
C PRO A 452 -23.60 1.01 -15.43
N ASN A 453 -23.15 1.68 -14.35
CA ASN A 453 -22.70 1.03 -13.10
C ASN A 453 -23.65 1.29 -11.92
N VAL A 454 -24.87 1.77 -12.18
CA VAL A 454 -25.85 2.10 -11.15
C VAL A 454 -27.11 1.27 -11.34
N GLN A 455 -27.56 0.64 -10.27
CA GLN A 455 -28.79 -0.10 -10.21
C GLN A 455 -29.70 0.53 -9.17
N VAL A 456 -30.85 1.05 -9.61
CA VAL A 456 -31.87 1.60 -8.73
C VAL A 456 -33.01 0.59 -8.59
N VAL A 457 -33.18 0.08 -7.38
CA VAL A 457 -34.22 -0.89 -7.01
C VAL A 457 -35.26 -0.16 -6.17
N ARG A 458 -36.53 -0.29 -6.50
CA ARG A 458 -37.62 0.31 -5.72
C ARG A 458 -38.35 -0.77 -4.94
N ALA A 459 -38.55 -0.55 -3.64
CA ALA A 459 -39.38 -1.42 -2.80
C ALA A 459 -40.86 -1.28 -3.17
N GLU A 460 -41.61 -2.39 -3.13
CA GLU A 460 -43.05 -2.41 -3.43
C GLU A 460 -43.87 -1.61 -2.40
N ALA A 461 -43.45 -1.67 -1.14
CA ALA A 461 -43.99 -0.87 -0.05
C ALA A 461 -42.82 -0.44 0.85
N SER A 462 -42.97 0.74 1.47
CA SER A 462 -41.98 1.21 2.43
C SER A 462 -42.00 0.34 3.69
N ALA A 463 -40.86 -0.27 4.01
CA ALA A 463 -40.71 -1.20 5.12
C ALA A 463 -39.53 -0.83 6.04
N GLY A 464 -38.77 0.22 5.71
CA GLY A 464 -37.67 0.71 6.53
C GLY A 464 -36.29 0.25 6.05
N VAL A 465 -35.26 0.64 6.81
CA VAL A 465 -33.85 0.52 6.37
C VAL A 465 -33.39 -0.93 6.28
N GLY A 466 -33.71 -1.77 7.27
CA GLY A 466 -33.34 -3.20 7.27
C GLY A 466 -33.85 -3.95 6.04
N PRO A 467 -35.17 -3.94 5.76
CA PRO A 467 -35.75 -4.55 4.56
C PRO A 467 -35.18 -3.96 3.25
N ALA A 468 -34.98 -2.65 3.17
CA ALA A 468 -34.37 -2.02 2.00
C ALA A 468 -32.93 -2.51 1.76
N LEU A 469 -32.13 -2.65 2.81
CA LEU A 469 -30.75 -3.16 2.70
C LEU A 469 -30.71 -4.64 2.31
N ASN A 470 -31.63 -5.45 2.82
CA ASN A 470 -31.81 -6.84 2.43
C ASN A 470 -32.17 -6.99 0.95
N LEU A 471 -33.12 -6.18 0.48
CA LEU A 471 -33.47 -6.10 -0.94
C LEU A 471 -32.25 -5.74 -1.79
N GLY A 472 -31.50 -4.69 -1.42
CA GLY A 472 -30.32 -4.28 -2.17
C GLY A 472 -29.17 -5.29 -2.09
N TRP A 473 -29.01 -6.00 -0.98
CA TRP A 473 -27.98 -7.04 -0.82
C TRP A 473 -28.11 -8.15 -1.88
N LYS A 474 -29.35 -8.51 -2.26
CA LYS A 474 -29.65 -9.49 -3.32
C LYS A 474 -29.14 -9.03 -4.70
N HIS A 475 -29.03 -7.71 -4.91
CA HIS A 475 -28.55 -7.12 -6.16
C HIS A 475 -27.05 -6.81 -6.19
N CYS A 476 -26.38 -6.73 -5.03
CA CYS A 476 -24.93 -6.57 -4.97
C CYS A 476 -24.22 -7.80 -5.58
N ARG A 477 -23.29 -7.57 -6.51
CA ARG A 477 -22.41 -8.58 -7.15
C ARG A 477 -20.97 -8.50 -6.67
N GLY A 478 -20.62 -7.43 -5.98
CA GLY A 478 -19.29 -7.10 -5.52
C GLY A 478 -18.75 -8.09 -4.48
N ARG A 479 -17.45 -8.37 -4.56
CA ARG A 479 -16.75 -9.17 -3.53
C ARG A 479 -16.85 -8.53 -2.14
N TYR A 480 -16.85 -7.20 -2.11
CA TYR A 480 -17.06 -6.38 -0.93
C TYR A 480 -18.35 -5.58 -1.06
N VAL A 481 -19.11 -5.45 0.02
CA VAL A 481 -20.30 -4.60 0.08
C VAL A 481 -19.99 -3.42 1.01
N ALA A 482 -19.90 -2.22 0.45
CA ALA A 482 -19.65 -0.98 1.18
C ALA A 482 -20.98 -0.26 1.44
N ARG A 483 -21.26 0.10 2.70
CA ARG A 483 -22.44 0.89 3.09
C ARG A 483 -22.17 2.39 2.98
N LEU A 484 -23.16 3.15 2.57
CA LEU A 484 -23.23 4.60 2.70
C LEU A 484 -24.71 5.01 2.80
N ASP A 485 -25.02 6.06 3.54
CA ASP A 485 -26.38 6.63 3.54
C ASP A 485 -26.50 7.73 2.48
N GLY A 486 -27.69 7.93 1.93
CA GLY A 486 -27.91 8.84 0.78
C GLY A 486 -27.62 10.32 1.06
N ASP A 487 -27.44 10.69 2.33
CA ASP A 487 -27.13 12.04 2.82
C ASP A 487 -25.70 12.23 3.33
N ASP A 488 -24.91 11.15 3.32
CA ASP A 488 -23.55 11.06 3.84
C ASP A 488 -22.48 11.09 2.74
N ILE A 489 -21.24 11.39 3.14
CA ILE A 489 -20.12 11.60 2.20
C ILE A 489 -18.97 10.67 2.55
N ALA A 490 -18.62 9.79 1.61
CA ALA A 490 -17.44 8.94 1.75
C ALA A 490 -16.14 9.75 1.57
N GLN A 491 -15.13 9.48 2.39
CA GLN A 491 -13.80 10.05 2.19
C GLN A 491 -13.17 9.47 0.90
N PRO A 492 -12.46 10.26 0.07
CA PRO A 492 -11.86 9.77 -1.17
C PRO A 492 -10.92 8.56 -0.98
N SER A 493 -10.22 8.47 0.16
CA SER A 493 -9.32 7.36 0.48
C SER A 493 -10.00 6.17 1.20
N ARG A 494 -11.32 6.19 1.39
CA ARG A 494 -12.06 5.18 2.16
C ARG A 494 -11.82 3.77 1.64
N LEU A 495 -12.09 3.52 0.36
CA LEU A 495 -11.90 2.19 -0.21
C LEU A 495 -10.42 1.78 -0.22
N THR A 496 -9.49 2.70 -0.51
CA THR A 496 -8.04 2.42 -0.39
C THR A 496 -7.70 1.84 0.97
N HIS A 497 -8.15 2.48 2.07
CA HIS A 497 -7.82 2.03 3.42
C HIS A 497 -8.56 0.75 3.81
N GLN A 498 -9.87 0.68 3.59
CA GLN A 498 -10.70 -0.42 4.07
C GLN A 498 -10.47 -1.71 3.28
N ILE A 499 -10.36 -1.64 1.94
CA ILE A 499 -10.08 -2.82 1.12
C ILE A 499 -8.66 -3.31 1.36
N SER A 500 -7.67 -2.42 1.43
CA SER A 500 -6.29 -2.81 1.76
C SER A 500 -6.18 -3.49 3.13
N PHE A 501 -6.97 -3.06 4.12
CA PHE A 501 -6.99 -3.68 5.44
C PHE A 501 -7.64 -5.07 5.39
N LEU A 502 -8.82 -5.19 4.75
CA LEU A 502 -9.52 -6.47 4.61
C LEU A 502 -8.73 -7.50 3.81
N GLU A 503 -7.98 -7.08 2.79
CA GLU A 503 -7.11 -7.97 2.01
C GLU A 503 -5.89 -8.44 2.81
N LYS A 504 -5.36 -7.62 3.73
CA LYS A 504 -4.28 -8.02 4.64
C LYS A 504 -4.76 -8.92 5.77
N HIS A 505 -6.01 -8.81 6.19
CA HIS A 505 -6.58 -9.52 7.34
C HIS A 505 -7.78 -10.36 6.89
N SER A 506 -7.49 -11.50 6.26
CA SER A 506 -8.51 -12.39 5.68
C SER A 506 -9.49 -12.99 6.69
N SER A 507 -9.14 -12.98 7.98
CA SER A 507 -10.01 -13.40 9.09
C SER A 507 -11.09 -12.38 9.44
N ILE A 508 -10.95 -11.11 9.01
CA ILE A 508 -11.93 -10.05 9.28
C ILE A 508 -13.03 -10.07 8.22
N SER A 509 -14.28 -10.16 8.68
CA SER A 509 -15.48 -10.22 7.84
C SER A 509 -16.14 -8.85 7.66
N ILE A 510 -16.12 -8.02 8.70
CA ILE A 510 -16.78 -6.71 8.73
C ILE A 510 -15.79 -5.67 9.25
N LEU A 511 -15.61 -4.57 8.51
CA LEU A 511 -14.70 -3.49 8.87
C LEU A 511 -15.44 -2.15 8.89
N GLY A 512 -15.44 -1.50 10.05
CA GLY A 512 -15.84 -0.10 10.21
C GLY A 512 -14.66 0.85 10.23
N GLY A 513 -14.92 2.13 10.49
CA GLY A 513 -13.89 3.14 10.68
C GLY A 513 -14.37 4.32 11.50
N GLY A 514 -13.48 5.28 11.73
CA GLY A 514 -13.86 6.56 12.32
C GLY A 514 -14.71 7.40 11.36
N PHE A 515 -15.47 8.34 11.90
CA PHE A 515 -16.26 9.28 11.10
C PHE A 515 -16.22 10.68 11.71
N ARG A 516 -16.58 11.69 10.91
CA ARG A 516 -16.83 13.05 11.38
C ARG A 516 -18.29 13.40 11.18
N THR A 517 -18.93 13.99 12.18
CA THR A 517 -20.26 14.56 12.01
C THR A 517 -20.14 16.02 11.61
N PHE A 518 -21.06 16.52 10.79
CA PHE A 518 -21.19 17.95 10.50
C PHE A 518 -22.66 18.36 10.36
N THR A 519 -22.94 19.65 10.58
CA THR A 519 -24.22 20.31 10.28
C THR A 519 -23.97 21.38 9.21
N GLU A 520 -25.00 21.81 8.49
CA GLU A 520 -24.91 22.97 7.60
C GLU A 520 -25.69 24.15 8.18
N ASP A 521 -25.17 25.37 7.98
CA ASP A 521 -25.93 26.59 8.23
C ASP A 521 -26.88 26.93 7.07
N GLU A 522 -27.62 28.04 7.19
CA GLU A 522 -28.57 28.52 6.17
C GLU A 522 -27.92 28.83 4.81
N HIS A 523 -26.59 28.95 4.76
CA HIS A 523 -25.81 29.18 3.54
C HIS A 523 -25.12 27.92 3.01
N GLY A 524 -25.37 26.75 3.60
CA GLY A 524 -24.77 25.48 3.20
C GLY A 524 -23.32 25.30 3.67
N VAL A 525 -22.84 26.13 4.59
CA VAL A 525 -21.48 26.01 5.14
C VAL A 525 -21.45 24.98 6.26
N ARG A 526 -20.47 24.07 6.20
CA ARG A 526 -20.29 23.03 7.23
C ARG A 526 -19.79 23.65 8.53
N ILE A 527 -20.53 23.39 9.60
CA ILE A 527 -20.24 23.83 10.97
C ILE A 527 -20.40 22.67 11.96
N GLY A 528 -19.81 22.80 13.15
CA GLY A 528 -20.00 21.85 14.24
C GLY A 528 -19.30 20.49 14.07
N GLU A 529 -18.15 20.45 13.38
CA GLU A 529 -17.45 19.18 13.12
C GLU A 529 -16.99 18.48 14.41
N ARG A 530 -17.37 17.21 14.58
CA ARG A 530 -16.88 16.36 15.67
C ARG A 530 -16.45 15.01 15.14
N GLN A 531 -15.27 14.57 15.56
CA GLN A 531 -14.71 13.28 15.16
C GLN A 531 -15.03 12.19 16.19
N TYR A 532 -15.42 11.03 15.69
CA TYR A 532 -15.73 9.83 16.46
C TYR A 532 -14.81 8.69 16.03
N ARG A 533 -14.41 7.86 16.99
CA ARG A 533 -13.56 6.67 16.80
C ARG A 533 -14.07 5.55 17.69
N PHE A 534 -13.85 4.33 17.26
CA PHE A 534 -14.23 3.12 17.96
C PHE A 534 -13.02 2.21 18.19
N PRO A 535 -13.10 1.25 19.13
CA PRO A 535 -12.06 0.25 19.32
C PRO A 535 -11.76 -0.51 18.03
N CYS A 536 -10.48 -0.63 17.70
CA CYS A 536 -10.03 -1.23 16.44
C CYS A 536 -9.93 -2.76 16.53
N HIS A 537 -9.61 -3.29 17.71
CA HIS A 537 -9.40 -4.72 17.92
C HIS A 537 -10.73 -5.51 17.89
N PRO A 538 -10.81 -6.69 17.24
CA PRO A 538 -12.09 -7.38 17.07
C PRO A 538 -12.83 -7.74 18.35
N LEU A 539 -12.12 -8.29 19.33
CA LEU A 539 -12.70 -8.62 20.63
C LEU A 539 -13.18 -7.37 21.39
N LEU A 540 -12.47 -6.24 21.27
CA LEU A 540 -12.87 -4.99 21.91
C LEU A 540 -14.04 -4.32 21.19
N ALA A 541 -14.08 -4.37 19.86
CA ALA A 541 -15.20 -3.89 19.08
C ALA A 541 -16.49 -4.66 19.46
N ARG A 542 -16.40 -6.00 19.57
CA ARG A 542 -17.51 -6.86 19.99
C ARG A 542 -17.91 -6.63 21.45
N TRP A 543 -16.94 -6.45 22.35
CA TRP A 543 -17.21 -6.07 23.74
C TRP A 543 -17.92 -4.71 23.83
N HIS A 544 -17.40 -3.70 23.12
CA HIS A 544 -17.95 -2.36 23.10
C HIS A 544 -19.38 -2.33 22.52
N MET A 545 -19.69 -3.24 21.58
CA MET A 545 -21.02 -3.39 20.99
C MET A 545 -22.12 -3.55 22.05
N ILE A 546 -21.81 -4.16 23.19
CA ILE A 546 -22.76 -4.38 24.30
C ILE A 546 -23.20 -3.05 24.96
N PHE A 547 -22.35 -2.03 24.90
CA PHE A 547 -22.55 -0.74 25.56
C PHE A 547 -22.88 0.39 24.58
N SER A 548 -22.58 0.19 23.30
CA SER A 548 -22.87 1.11 22.20
C SER A 548 -22.52 0.45 20.88
N CYS A 549 -23.32 0.69 19.83
CA CYS A 549 -22.98 0.27 18.47
C CYS A 549 -21.60 0.82 18.08
N SER A 550 -20.60 -0.06 17.97
CA SER A 550 -19.18 0.27 17.76
C SER A 550 -18.75 0.21 16.29
N LEU A 551 -19.71 -0.02 15.39
CA LEU A 551 -19.60 0.06 13.95
C LEU A 551 -20.61 1.07 13.44
N ALA A 552 -20.19 2.30 13.14
CA ALA A 552 -21.09 3.25 12.52
C ALA A 552 -21.50 2.73 11.13
N HIS A 553 -22.79 2.51 10.92
CA HIS A 553 -23.35 1.86 9.72
C HIS A 553 -22.86 2.44 8.39
N PRO A 554 -22.76 3.78 8.20
CA PRO A 554 -22.28 4.36 6.94
C PRO A 554 -20.78 4.13 6.70
N THR A 555 -20.03 3.63 7.69
CA THR A 555 -18.60 3.35 7.57
C THR A 555 -18.29 1.90 7.19
N VAL A 556 -19.28 1.01 7.23
CA VAL A 556 -19.06 -0.43 7.16
C VAL A 556 -18.70 -0.89 5.74
N VAL A 557 -17.71 -1.79 5.65
CA VAL A 557 -17.44 -2.63 4.48
C VAL A 557 -17.47 -4.09 4.91
N MET A 558 -18.26 -4.91 4.22
CA MET A 558 -18.45 -6.32 4.49
C MET A 558 -17.81 -7.17 3.39
N ARG A 559 -17.14 -8.25 3.77
CA ARG A 559 -16.74 -9.32 2.84
C ARG A 559 -17.96 -10.19 2.57
N ARG A 560 -18.54 -10.08 1.38
CA ARG A 560 -19.84 -10.69 1.02
C ARG A 560 -19.92 -12.17 1.40
N ASP A 561 -18.94 -12.95 0.96
CA ASP A 561 -18.93 -14.42 1.15
C ASP A 561 -18.71 -14.87 2.60
N SER A 562 -18.36 -13.96 3.51
CA SER A 562 -18.14 -14.26 4.92
C SER A 562 -19.30 -13.87 5.82
N ILE A 563 -20.34 -13.25 5.26
CA ILE A 563 -21.54 -12.87 6.00
C ILE A 563 -22.58 -13.99 5.88
N PRO A 564 -22.98 -14.63 6.99
CA PRO A 564 -24.11 -15.54 6.98
C PRO A 564 -25.38 -14.76 6.65
N THR A 565 -26.17 -15.27 5.72
CA THR A 565 -27.44 -14.66 5.29
C THR A 565 -28.55 -15.68 5.40
N GLY A 566 -29.74 -15.22 5.82
CA GLY A 566 -30.98 -15.98 5.62
C GLY A 566 -31.51 -15.78 4.20
N ASP A 567 -32.70 -16.29 3.93
CA ASP A 567 -33.36 -16.14 2.62
C ASP A 567 -33.57 -14.66 2.24
N ASP A 568 -33.71 -13.80 3.25
CA ASP A 568 -33.99 -12.38 3.06
C ASP A 568 -32.74 -11.48 3.06
N GLY A 569 -31.65 -11.90 3.70
CA GLY A 569 -30.41 -11.13 3.77
C GLY A 569 -29.76 -11.16 5.16
N PRO A 570 -28.79 -10.27 5.43
CA PRO A 570 -28.09 -10.22 6.72
C PRO A 570 -28.77 -9.35 7.79
N TYR A 571 -29.66 -8.42 7.41
CA TYR A 571 -30.27 -7.49 8.35
C TYR A 571 -31.60 -8.03 8.89
N PRO A 572 -31.94 -7.79 10.17
CA PRO A 572 -33.28 -8.07 10.70
C PRO A 572 -34.31 -7.09 10.10
N GLU A 573 -35.48 -7.59 9.72
CA GLU A 573 -36.51 -6.82 9.01
C GLU A 573 -37.44 -6.01 9.94
N ASP A 574 -37.70 -6.53 11.14
CA ASP A 574 -38.67 -5.95 12.09
C ASP A 574 -38.01 -5.11 13.21
N GLU A 575 -36.75 -4.71 13.04
CA GLU A 575 -35.97 -4.01 14.08
C GLU A 575 -35.67 -2.57 13.69
N GLU A 576 -35.87 -1.64 14.63
CA GLU A 576 -35.63 -0.21 14.39
C GLU A 576 -34.13 0.15 14.39
N ALA A 577 -33.31 -0.59 15.16
CA ALA A 577 -31.85 -0.48 15.21
C ALA A 577 -31.20 -1.64 14.43
N GLU A 578 -31.50 -1.71 13.13
CA GLU A 578 -31.20 -2.86 12.28
C GLU A 578 -29.70 -3.20 12.24
N ASP A 579 -28.83 -2.19 12.29
CA ASP A 579 -27.39 -2.34 12.25
C ASP A 579 -26.87 -3.00 13.54
N HIS A 580 -27.25 -2.46 14.69
CA HIS A 580 -26.82 -2.93 15.98
C HIS A 580 -27.34 -4.34 16.28
N CYS A 581 -28.61 -4.61 15.93
CA CYS A 581 -29.22 -5.93 16.00
C CYS A 581 -28.46 -6.93 15.11
N CYS A 582 -28.12 -6.55 13.88
CA CYS A 582 -27.33 -7.36 12.95
C CYS A 582 -25.95 -7.71 13.54
N TRP A 583 -25.19 -6.73 14.04
CA TRP A 583 -23.84 -7.00 14.55
C TRP A 583 -23.83 -7.90 15.79
N LEU A 584 -24.83 -7.78 16.67
CA LEU A 584 -24.98 -8.62 17.86
C LEU A 584 -25.53 -10.03 17.53
N SER A 585 -26.26 -10.19 16.44
CA SER A 585 -26.74 -11.51 15.99
C SER A 585 -25.64 -12.35 15.32
N MET A 586 -24.62 -11.69 14.76
CA MET A 586 -23.54 -12.38 14.04
C MET A 586 -22.76 -13.38 14.92
N PRO A 587 -22.49 -14.60 14.43
CA PRO A 587 -21.72 -15.60 15.17
C PRO A 587 -20.25 -15.18 15.33
N LEU A 588 -19.55 -15.70 16.34
CA LEU A 588 -18.16 -15.34 16.66
C LEU A 588 -17.16 -15.56 15.51
N ARG A 589 -17.46 -16.45 14.55
CA ARG A 589 -16.64 -16.65 13.34
C ARG A 589 -16.65 -15.43 12.41
N VAL A 590 -17.68 -14.58 12.50
CA VAL A 590 -17.76 -13.31 11.77
C VAL A 590 -17.03 -12.27 12.61
N GLN A 591 -15.76 -12.05 12.26
CA GLN A 591 -14.91 -11.10 12.97
C GLN A 591 -15.20 -9.68 12.49
N ILE A 592 -15.38 -8.80 13.47
CA ILE A 592 -15.72 -7.39 13.29
C ILE A 592 -14.53 -6.56 13.74
N ALA A 593 -14.09 -5.56 12.99
CA ALA A 593 -13.01 -4.66 13.40
C ALA A 593 -13.30 -3.21 12.99
N ASN A 594 -12.50 -2.26 13.50
CA ASN A 594 -12.45 -0.90 12.98
C ASN A 594 -11.02 -0.51 12.59
N ILE A 595 -10.90 0.41 11.63
CA ILE A 595 -9.66 1.17 11.43
C ILE A 595 -9.72 2.52 12.14
N ALA A 596 -8.55 3.05 12.53
CA ALA A 596 -8.44 4.33 13.23
C ALA A 596 -8.70 5.57 12.35
N ASP A 597 -8.66 5.38 11.03
CA ASP A 597 -8.86 6.41 10.02
C ASP A 597 -10.31 6.89 9.97
N VAL A 598 -10.50 8.17 9.65
CA VAL A 598 -11.81 8.74 9.34
C VAL A 598 -12.15 8.36 7.90
N VAL A 599 -13.23 7.62 7.70
CA VAL A 599 -13.66 7.11 6.39
C VAL A 599 -14.94 7.72 5.86
N CYS A 600 -15.74 8.35 6.73
CA CYS A 600 -17.03 8.94 6.36
C CYS A 600 -17.26 10.29 7.06
N HIS A 601 -18.01 11.15 6.39
CA HIS A 601 -18.57 12.39 6.92
C HIS A 601 -20.08 12.23 7.02
N ILE A 602 -20.60 12.18 8.25
CA ILE A 602 -22.00 11.96 8.55
C ILE A 602 -22.71 13.30 8.74
N ARG A 603 -23.80 13.52 8.00
CA ARG A 603 -24.59 14.74 8.10
C ARG A 603 -25.55 14.66 9.29
N ARG A 604 -25.72 15.76 10.04
CA ARG A 604 -26.73 15.86 11.10
C ARG A 604 -27.79 16.89 10.71
N HIS A 605 -29.06 16.48 10.75
CA HIS A 605 -30.21 17.35 10.55
C HIS A 605 -31.41 16.85 11.35
N SER A 606 -32.42 17.69 11.56
CA SER A 606 -33.62 17.39 12.38
C SER A 606 -34.41 16.17 11.88
N ASN A 607 -34.42 15.94 10.58
CA ASN A 607 -35.12 14.81 9.96
C ASN A 607 -34.33 13.49 9.96
N SER A 608 -33.13 13.42 10.58
CA SER A 608 -32.37 12.17 10.59
C SER A 608 -33.07 11.12 11.45
N ARG A 609 -32.94 9.82 11.12
CA ARG A 609 -33.55 8.74 11.94
C ARG A 609 -33.07 8.77 13.39
N THR A 610 -31.79 9.07 13.60
CA THR A 610 -31.19 9.25 14.93
C THR A 610 -31.73 10.44 15.71
N ALA A 611 -32.36 11.43 15.06
CA ALA A 611 -33.01 12.57 15.71
C ALA A 611 -34.53 12.36 15.88
N SER A 612 -35.20 11.74 14.89
CA SER A 612 -36.66 11.59 14.84
C SER A 612 -37.20 10.32 15.50
N ALA A 613 -36.40 9.26 15.62
CA ALA A 613 -36.79 7.95 16.17
C ALA A 613 -35.85 7.45 17.30
N ALA A 614 -35.16 8.37 17.99
CA ALA A 614 -34.11 8.06 18.95
C ALA A 614 -34.54 7.07 20.05
N GLU A 615 -35.77 7.19 20.57
CA GLU A 615 -36.28 6.33 21.64
C GLU A 615 -36.53 4.89 21.14
N LYS A 616 -37.12 4.73 19.96
CA LYS A 616 -37.35 3.41 19.35
C LYS A 616 -36.05 2.70 18.99
N LEU A 617 -35.09 3.44 18.43
CA LEU A 617 -33.72 2.95 18.15
C LEU A 617 -33.03 2.46 19.44
N LEU A 618 -33.20 3.21 20.53
CA LEU A 618 -32.64 2.84 21.83
C LEU A 618 -33.29 1.57 22.38
N GLN A 619 -34.63 1.46 22.30
CA GLN A 619 -35.36 0.30 22.78
C GLN A 619 -35.03 -0.97 21.97
N SER A 620 -34.92 -0.88 20.65
CA SER A 620 -34.48 -1.99 19.78
C SER A 620 -33.03 -2.39 20.10
N SER A 621 -32.12 -1.42 20.29
CA SER A 621 -30.75 -1.70 20.74
C SER A 621 -30.66 -2.40 22.10
N HIS A 622 -31.45 -1.97 23.08
CA HIS A 622 -31.49 -2.61 24.40
C HIS A 622 -31.99 -4.06 24.28
N SER A 623 -33.00 -4.29 23.44
CA SER A 623 -33.55 -5.62 23.17
C SER A 623 -32.50 -6.55 22.55
N ALA A 624 -31.70 -6.04 21.60
CA ALA A 624 -30.59 -6.77 20.98
C ALA A 624 -29.49 -7.14 21.98
N VAL A 625 -29.10 -6.21 22.85
CA VAL A 625 -28.11 -6.46 23.92
C VAL A 625 -28.62 -7.51 24.89
N ARG A 626 -29.90 -7.43 25.30
CA ARG A 626 -30.53 -8.43 26.16
C ARG A 626 -30.54 -9.81 25.50
N ALA A 627 -30.90 -9.89 24.23
CA ALA A 627 -30.90 -11.14 23.46
C ALA A 627 -29.49 -11.73 23.35
N PHE A 628 -28.49 -10.89 23.08
CA PHE A 628 -27.08 -11.28 23.06
C PHE A 628 -26.63 -11.85 24.41
N LEU A 629 -26.87 -11.13 25.51
CA LEU A 629 -26.47 -11.57 26.85
C LEU A 629 -27.18 -12.87 27.24
N LYS A 630 -28.47 -13.02 26.93
CA LYS A 630 -29.22 -14.27 27.18
C LYS A 630 -28.64 -15.46 26.39
N ARG A 631 -28.21 -15.22 25.15
CA ARG A 631 -27.65 -16.26 24.25
C ARG A 631 -26.25 -16.68 24.66
N GLU A 632 -25.38 -15.71 24.92
CA GLU A 632 -23.94 -15.91 25.12
C GLU A 632 -23.56 -16.11 26.59
N CYS A 633 -24.28 -15.49 27.52
CA CYS A 633 -24.01 -15.52 28.96
C CYS A 633 -25.12 -16.30 29.69
N ALA A 634 -24.98 -17.62 29.75
CA ALA A 634 -25.96 -18.48 30.42
C ALA A 634 -26.24 -18.01 31.86
N GLY A 635 -27.50 -17.69 32.17
CA GLY A 635 -27.93 -17.15 33.46
C GLY A 635 -28.05 -15.62 33.54
N ALA A 636 -27.69 -14.87 32.49
CA ALA A 636 -27.94 -13.44 32.41
C ALA A 636 -29.43 -13.17 32.13
N GLN A 637 -30.17 -12.83 33.17
CA GLN A 637 -31.57 -12.39 33.07
C GLN A 637 -31.63 -10.88 33.36
N LEU A 638 -31.81 -10.09 32.31
CA LEU A 638 -31.98 -8.64 32.39
C LEU A 638 -33.32 -8.25 31.77
N ALA A 639 -34.03 -7.33 32.40
CA ALA A 639 -35.13 -6.57 31.80
C ALA A 639 -34.56 -5.38 31.01
N ASP A 640 -35.40 -4.73 30.20
CA ASP A 640 -34.95 -3.60 29.34
C ASP A 640 -34.50 -2.39 30.18
N ALA A 641 -35.12 -2.19 31.34
CA ALA A 641 -34.71 -1.19 32.33
C ALA A 641 -33.30 -1.48 32.88
N ASP A 642 -32.93 -2.74 33.06
CA ASP A 642 -31.57 -3.10 33.53
C ASP A 642 -30.51 -2.79 32.48
N VAL A 643 -30.83 -2.94 31.18
CA VAL A 643 -29.92 -2.57 30.08
C VAL A 643 -29.76 -1.04 29.99
N ALA A 644 -30.82 -0.28 30.27
CA ALA A 644 -30.72 1.18 30.36
C ALA A 644 -29.80 1.64 31.52
N VAL A 645 -29.82 0.93 32.65
CA VAL A 645 -28.86 1.10 33.75
C VAL A 645 -27.44 0.72 33.31
N LEU A 646 -27.26 -0.39 32.60
CA LEU A 646 -25.97 -0.81 32.03
C LEU A 646 -25.35 0.26 31.11
N TRP A 647 -26.19 0.98 30.36
CA TRP A 647 -25.78 2.07 29.47
C TRP A 647 -25.65 3.43 30.17
N GLY A 648 -25.93 3.50 31.48
CA GLY A 648 -25.84 4.71 32.29
C GLY A 648 -26.86 5.79 31.91
N ARG A 649 -28.04 5.39 31.42
CA ARG A 649 -29.10 6.31 30.94
C ARG A 649 -30.30 6.45 31.87
N GLU A 650 -30.48 5.53 32.83
CA GLU A 650 -31.47 5.70 33.90
C GLU A 650 -30.91 6.52 35.08
N GLY A 651 -31.81 7.04 35.93
CA GLY A 651 -31.46 7.71 37.18
C GLY A 651 -30.88 6.76 38.24
N ALA A 652 -31.22 6.94 39.52
CA ALA A 652 -30.74 6.05 40.57
C ALA A 652 -31.28 4.62 40.37
N ALA A 653 -30.41 3.69 39.99
CA ALA A 653 -30.76 2.27 39.88
C ALA A 653 -31.22 1.72 41.24
N THR A 654 -32.28 0.93 41.24
CA THR A 654 -32.69 0.20 42.44
C THR A 654 -31.62 -0.84 42.84
N SER A 655 -31.60 -1.25 44.10
CA SER A 655 -30.67 -2.30 44.58
C SER A 655 -30.81 -3.60 43.80
N THR A 656 -32.03 -3.92 43.35
CA THR A 656 -32.34 -5.08 42.51
C THR A 656 -31.76 -4.96 41.10
N GLN A 657 -31.95 -3.81 40.43
CA GLN A 657 -31.37 -3.55 39.10
C GLN A 657 -29.83 -3.55 39.15
N ALA A 658 -29.24 -2.94 40.18
CA ALA A 658 -27.79 -2.92 40.37
C ALA A 658 -27.21 -4.33 40.56
N ALA A 659 -27.91 -5.19 41.33
CA ALA A 659 -27.52 -6.59 41.51
C ALA A 659 -27.63 -7.40 40.21
N ALA A 660 -28.71 -7.22 39.44
CA ALA A 660 -28.91 -7.89 38.16
C ALA A 660 -27.84 -7.49 37.13
N VAL A 661 -27.56 -6.19 37.00
CA VAL A 661 -26.50 -5.65 36.11
C VAL A 661 -25.12 -6.15 36.54
N SER A 662 -24.81 -6.13 37.85
CA SER A 662 -23.53 -6.63 38.36
C SER A 662 -23.35 -8.14 38.10
N HIS A 663 -24.42 -8.93 38.24
CA HIS A 663 -24.40 -10.35 37.94
C HIS A 663 -24.17 -10.60 36.44
N ALA A 664 -24.89 -9.89 35.57
CA ALA A 664 -24.72 -10.00 34.12
C ALA A 664 -23.30 -9.58 33.67
N LEU A 665 -22.72 -8.53 34.25
CA LEU A 665 -21.33 -8.12 34.00
C LEU A 665 -20.33 -9.20 34.41
N GLY A 666 -20.55 -9.90 35.53
CA GLY A 666 -19.71 -11.02 35.95
C GLY A 666 -19.78 -12.21 34.98
N LEU A 667 -20.98 -12.56 34.51
CA LEU A 667 -21.15 -13.61 33.49
C LEU A 667 -20.52 -13.21 32.16
N LEU A 668 -20.68 -11.96 31.74
CA LEU A 668 -20.08 -11.42 30.53
C LEU A 668 -18.55 -11.44 30.60
N GLN A 669 -17.98 -11.07 31.74
CA GLN A 669 -16.54 -11.16 31.98
C GLN A 669 -16.05 -12.62 31.88
N ASN A 670 -16.79 -13.57 32.44
CA ASN A 670 -16.46 -15.00 32.36
C ASN A 670 -16.52 -15.51 30.91
N TRP A 671 -17.58 -15.20 30.17
CA TRP A 671 -17.72 -15.54 28.76
C TRP A 671 -16.58 -14.98 27.91
N PHE A 672 -16.24 -13.70 28.10
CA PHE A 672 -15.13 -13.06 27.39
C PHE A 672 -13.77 -13.70 27.73
N THR A 673 -13.57 -14.05 29.00
CA THR A 673 -12.36 -14.74 29.47
C THR A 673 -12.27 -16.15 28.86
N GLN A 674 -13.38 -16.88 28.76
CA GLN A 674 -13.43 -18.19 28.10
C GLN A 674 -13.10 -18.12 26.61
N ILE A 675 -13.61 -17.11 25.88
CA ILE A 675 -13.26 -16.90 24.47
C ILE A 675 -11.77 -16.59 24.31
N LEU A 676 -11.24 -15.70 25.17
CA LEU A 676 -9.81 -15.42 25.22
C LEU A 676 -8.98 -16.69 25.49
N HIS A 677 -9.46 -17.61 26.34
CA HIS A 677 -8.80 -18.89 26.61
C HIS A 677 -8.98 -19.95 25.50
N ALA A 678 -10.12 -20.01 24.83
CA ALA A 678 -10.41 -20.95 23.75
C ALA A 678 -9.65 -20.60 22.46
N ASP A 679 -9.45 -19.32 22.18
CA ASP A 679 -8.56 -18.87 21.10
C ASP A 679 -7.09 -19.18 21.41
N LEU A 680 -6.72 -19.30 22.70
CA LEU A 680 -5.37 -19.70 23.13
C LEU A 680 -5.11 -21.21 23.03
N SER A 681 -6.14 -22.05 23.15
CA SER A 681 -6.03 -23.52 23.16
C SER A 681 -6.16 -24.19 21.79
N ARG A 682 -6.55 -23.45 20.74
CA ARG A 682 -6.48 -23.95 19.35
C ARG A 682 -5.02 -24.08 18.91
N GLU A 683 -4.44 -25.26 19.12
CA GLU A 683 -3.06 -25.68 18.78
C GLU A 683 -2.71 -25.72 17.28
N GLN A 684 -3.37 -24.94 16.43
CA GLN A 684 -3.07 -24.86 14.99
C GLN A 684 -3.04 -23.42 14.47
N LEU A 685 -2.51 -22.49 15.27
CA LEU A 685 -2.22 -21.14 14.79
C LEU A 685 -0.72 -21.01 14.48
N PRO A 686 -0.33 -20.55 13.27
CA PRO A 686 1.06 -20.33 12.89
C PRO A 686 1.82 -19.50 13.92
N SER A 687 3.12 -19.74 14.07
CA SER A 687 3.97 -19.14 15.12
C SER A 687 3.94 -17.60 15.13
N GLY A 688 3.81 -16.92 13.99
CA GLY A 688 3.65 -15.45 13.92
C GLY A 688 2.33 -14.94 14.48
N PHE A 689 1.25 -15.74 14.38
CA PHE A 689 -0.07 -15.38 14.90
C PHE A 689 -0.08 -15.35 16.43
N ARG A 690 0.69 -16.21 17.12
CA ARG A 690 0.79 -16.23 18.59
C ARG A 690 1.46 -14.97 19.16
N GLU A 691 2.46 -14.40 18.49
CA GLU A 691 3.15 -13.21 18.97
C GLU A 691 2.36 -11.91 18.80
N ASP A 692 1.69 -11.74 17.65
CA ASP A 692 0.81 -10.61 17.43
C ASP A 692 -0.44 -10.71 18.30
N PHE A 693 -0.95 -11.92 18.53
CA PHE A 693 -2.04 -12.17 19.49
C PHE A 693 -1.68 -11.76 20.92
N VAL A 694 -0.46 -12.05 21.41
CA VAL A 694 -0.01 -11.66 22.76
C VAL A 694 0.29 -10.15 22.87
N LYS A 695 0.85 -9.52 21.83
CA LYS A 695 1.14 -8.08 21.79
C LYS A 695 -0.15 -7.25 21.68
N ASN A 696 -1.09 -7.70 20.86
CA ASN A 696 -2.44 -7.12 20.73
C ASN A 696 -3.28 -7.35 21.99
N ARG A 697 -3.04 -8.42 22.75
CA ARG A 697 -3.64 -8.66 24.07
C ARG A 697 -3.21 -7.63 25.11
N MET A 698 -1.95 -7.20 25.14
CA MET A 698 -1.50 -6.14 26.06
C MET A 698 -2.06 -4.76 25.70
N ALA A 699 -2.12 -4.43 24.40
CA ALA A 699 -2.77 -3.22 23.92
C ALA A 699 -4.28 -3.24 24.17
N ALA A 700 -4.93 -4.39 23.96
CA ALA A 700 -6.34 -4.57 24.24
C ALA A 700 -6.65 -4.52 25.74
N LEU A 701 -5.75 -5.02 26.60
CA LEU A 701 -5.85 -4.90 28.05
C LEU A 701 -5.59 -3.46 28.55
N GLU A 702 -4.70 -2.70 27.92
CA GLU A 702 -4.47 -1.28 28.21
C GLU A 702 -5.64 -0.40 27.73
N GLU A 703 -6.18 -0.66 26.54
CA GLU A 703 -7.36 0.00 26.00
C GLU A 703 -8.62 -0.36 26.81
N TYR A 704 -8.77 -1.63 27.20
CA TYR A 704 -9.79 -2.10 28.12
C TYR A 704 -9.65 -1.45 29.50
N ALA A 705 -8.44 -1.35 30.07
CA ALA A 705 -8.21 -0.67 31.35
C ALA A 705 -8.56 0.82 31.27
N THR A 706 -8.23 1.49 30.17
CA THR A 706 -8.57 2.91 29.93
C THR A 706 -10.07 3.11 29.76
N TRP A 707 -10.75 2.21 29.05
CA TRP A 707 -12.19 2.25 28.83
C TRP A 707 -12.98 1.89 30.10
N THR A 708 -12.50 0.92 30.89
CA THR A 708 -13.06 0.58 32.21
C THR A 708 -12.94 1.78 33.17
N LEU A 709 -11.86 2.57 33.07
CA LEU A 709 -11.71 3.85 33.80
C LEU A 709 -12.70 4.93 33.32
N GLN A 710 -13.07 4.95 32.04
CA GLN A 710 -14.10 5.86 31.49
C GLN A 710 -15.53 5.43 31.86
N VAL A 711 -15.83 4.13 31.86
CA VAL A 711 -17.08 3.59 32.43
C VAL A 711 -17.15 3.92 33.91
N LYS A 712 -16.05 3.78 34.66
CA LYS A 712 -15.95 4.18 36.07
C LYS A 712 -16.17 5.69 36.28
N SER A 713 -15.70 6.55 35.37
CA SER A 713 -16.00 7.99 35.37
C SER A 713 -17.48 8.28 35.11
N SER A 714 -18.12 7.50 34.25
CA SER A 714 -19.55 7.61 33.92
C SER A 714 -20.43 7.10 35.06
N CYS A 715 -20.05 5.98 35.70
CA CYS A 715 -20.68 5.50 36.94
C CYS A 715 -20.44 6.44 38.13
N ASN A 716 -19.31 7.15 38.19
CA ASN A 716 -19.07 8.17 39.21
C ASN A 716 -19.92 9.44 39.01
N LYS A 717 -20.39 9.73 37.78
CA LYS A 717 -21.38 10.79 37.53
C LYS A 717 -22.78 10.42 38.02
N LEU A 718 -23.06 9.14 38.29
CA LEU A 718 -24.31 8.67 38.91
C LEU A 718 -24.34 8.91 40.44
N LYS A 719 -23.26 9.38 41.08
CA LYS A 719 -23.21 9.72 42.51
C LYS A 719 -23.77 11.11 42.83
N GLY A 720 -24.97 11.39 42.31
CA GLY A 720 -25.68 12.64 42.52
C GLY A 720 -27.11 12.40 43.03
N SER A 721 -27.27 11.74 44.18
CA SER A 721 -28.54 11.77 44.93
C SER A 721 -28.33 11.26 46.36
N LEU A 722 -28.84 12.02 47.33
CA LEU A 722 -28.77 11.78 48.77
C LEU A 722 -29.59 10.56 49.19
N ALA A 723 -28.90 9.51 49.62
CA ALA A 723 -29.24 8.47 50.61
C ALA A 723 -28.37 7.25 50.24
N VAL A 724 -27.22 7.02 50.87
CA VAL A 724 -27.14 6.38 52.19
C VAL A 724 -25.92 6.93 52.94
N GLN A 725 -26.18 7.78 53.94
CA GLN A 725 -25.23 8.29 54.93
C GLN A 725 -25.05 7.33 56.13
N SER A 726 -25.21 6.03 55.91
CA SER A 726 -25.14 5.03 57.00
C SER A 726 -24.51 3.73 56.52
N LEU A 727 -23.26 3.81 56.07
CA LEU A 727 -22.28 2.72 56.12
C LEU A 727 -20.87 3.36 56.06
N ALA A 728 -20.64 4.29 56.98
CA ALA A 728 -19.30 4.68 57.39
C ALA A 728 -18.82 3.68 58.46
N SER A 729 -18.38 2.51 58.01
CA SER A 729 -17.44 1.68 58.75
C SER A 729 -16.64 0.90 57.72
N GLY A 730 -15.36 1.24 57.65
CA GLY A 730 -14.25 0.60 56.92
C GLY A 730 -14.52 -0.55 55.95
N ASP A 731 -13.86 -0.45 54.79
CA ASP A 731 -13.56 -1.53 53.86
C ASP A 731 -14.75 -2.21 53.16
N VAL A 732 -14.89 -1.96 51.85
CA VAL A 732 -14.43 -2.89 50.79
C VAL A 732 -14.90 -2.32 49.44
N ASP A 733 -13.93 -2.02 48.61
CA ASP A 733 -14.04 -1.64 47.20
C ASP A 733 -14.24 -2.91 46.36
N VAL A 734 -15.44 -3.50 46.30
CA VAL A 734 -15.61 -4.87 45.74
C VAL A 734 -15.08 -5.03 44.31
N GLY A 735 -15.18 -4.01 43.45
CA GLY A 735 -14.64 -4.05 42.09
C GLY A 735 -13.13 -3.81 41.99
N ALA A 736 -12.54 -2.95 42.82
CA ALA A 736 -11.09 -2.74 42.84
C ALA A 736 -10.35 -3.80 43.68
N GLU A 737 -11.02 -4.38 44.67
CA GLU A 737 -10.55 -5.48 45.49
C GLU A 737 -10.65 -6.81 44.73
N MET A 738 -11.63 -7.02 43.85
CA MET A 738 -11.61 -8.16 42.91
C MET A 738 -10.43 -8.08 41.93
N MET A 739 -10.05 -6.87 41.48
CA MET A 739 -8.91 -6.69 40.59
C MET A 739 -7.55 -6.78 41.33
N LYS A 740 -7.48 -6.34 42.59
CA LYS A 740 -6.32 -6.53 43.48
C LYS A 740 -6.19 -7.97 43.99
N GLN A 741 -7.29 -8.67 44.24
CA GLN A 741 -7.32 -10.10 44.60
C GLN A 741 -7.01 -10.98 43.39
N TRP A 742 -7.37 -10.60 42.17
CA TRP A 742 -6.92 -11.30 40.95
C TRP A 742 -5.40 -11.16 40.75
N LEU A 743 -4.83 -9.98 41.04
CA LEU A 743 -3.38 -9.75 40.99
C LEU A 743 -2.59 -10.37 42.17
N LYS A 744 -3.24 -10.66 43.30
CA LYS A 744 -2.61 -11.26 44.50
C LYS A 744 -2.92 -12.75 44.72
N GLY A 745 -4.02 -13.26 44.18
CA GLY A 745 -4.57 -14.60 44.47
C GLY A 745 -4.23 -15.68 43.45
N GLY A 746 -3.46 -15.35 42.40
CA GLY A 746 -3.10 -16.27 41.33
C GLY A 746 -1.76 -16.99 41.53
N ASP A 747 -1.32 -17.25 42.75
CA ASP A 747 0.01 -17.83 43.00
C ASP A 747 0.12 -19.30 42.50
N ALA A 748 -1.01 -19.98 42.28
CA ALA A 748 -1.04 -21.30 41.62
C ALA A 748 -1.00 -21.22 40.08
N GLY A 749 -1.64 -20.20 39.48
CA GLY A 749 -1.67 -19.99 38.03
C GLY A 749 -0.38 -19.36 37.48
N LEU A 750 0.28 -18.50 38.27
CA LEU A 750 1.60 -17.93 37.93
C LEU A 750 2.73 -18.95 38.10
N LYS A 751 2.61 -19.90 39.04
CA LYS A 751 3.57 -21.00 39.19
C LYS A 751 3.43 -22.06 38.09
N SER A 752 2.21 -22.36 37.63
CA SER A 752 2.02 -23.23 36.45
C SER A 752 2.48 -22.55 35.16
N LEU A 753 2.27 -21.23 35.02
CA LEU A 753 2.78 -20.45 33.89
C LEU A 753 4.31 -20.34 33.92
N GLY A 754 4.90 -20.13 35.10
CA GLY A 754 6.36 -20.10 35.30
C GLY A 754 7.02 -21.45 35.05
N ALA A 755 6.39 -22.55 35.46
CA ALA A 755 6.88 -23.91 35.18
C ALA A 755 6.76 -24.30 33.70
N LEU A 756 5.71 -23.85 33.00
CA LEU A 756 5.54 -24.04 31.55
C LEU A 756 6.50 -23.16 30.73
N ILE A 757 6.78 -21.94 31.18
CA ILE A 757 7.78 -21.06 30.59
C ILE A 757 9.18 -21.67 30.75
N GLN A 758 9.50 -22.27 31.91
CA GLN A 758 10.80 -22.90 32.14
C GLN A 758 10.96 -24.22 31.38
N ALA A 759 9.93 -25.07 31.33
CA ALA A 759 9.96 -26.35 30.62
C ALA A 759 9.97 -26.19 29.08
N GLY A 760 9.35 -25.13 28.55
CA GLY A 760 9.35 -24.81 27.12
C GLY A 760 10.65 -24.15 26.63
N TYR A 761 11.40 -23.47 27.51
CA TYR A 761 12.64 -22.77 27.15
C TYR A 761 13.86 -23.69 27.02
N ASP A 762 13.88 -24.82 27.71
CA ASP A 762 15.11 -25.63 27.83
C ASP A 762 15.27 -26.73 26.76
N SER A 763 14.27 -26.97 25.89
CA SER A 763 14.33 -28.14 24.99
C SER A 763 14.87 -27.89 23.57
N LYS A 764 14.85 -26.68 23.00
CA LYS A 764 15.55 -26.39 21.72
C LYS A 764 15.97 -24.92 21.62
N GLY A 765 17.27 -24.68 21.71
CA GLY A 765 17.89 -23.39 21.50
C GLY A 765 17.76 -22.92 20.05
N GLN A 766 16.76 -22.09 19.76
CA GLN A 766 16.79 -21.12 18.67
C GLN A 766 16.26 -19.78 19.20
N SER A 767 17.11 -18.77 19.11
CA SER A 767 16.94 -17.42 19.67
C SER A 767 15.85 -16.64 18.93
N MET A 768 14.70 -16.40 19.57
CA MET A 768 13.66 -15.48 19.10
C MET A 768 14.15 -14.01 19.11
N GLY A 769 13.97 -13.30 18.00
CA GLY A 769 14.36 -11.89 17.81
C GLY A 769 13.60 -10.93 18.73
N LYS A 770 14.32 -10.07 19.47
CA LYS A 770 13.75 -9.06 20.36
C LYS A 770 13.05 -7.93 19.56
N LYS A 771 11.73 -7.76 19.71
CA LYS A 771 11.02 -6.56 19.20
C LYS A 771 11.61 -5.29 19.83
N SER A 772 12.04 -4.34 18.99
CA SER A 772 12.71 -3.10 19.40
C SER A 772 11.71 -1.96 19.61
N TYR A 773 11.53 -1.53 20.85
CA TYR A 773 10.80 -0.28 21.21
C TYR A 773 11.66 0.97 21.05
N GLN A 774 12.69 0.91 20.20
CA GLN A 774 13.56 2.04 19.99
C GLN A 774 12.82 3.13 19.21
N ASN A 775 12.64 4.28 19.85
CA ASN A 775 12.07 5.45 19.20
C ASN A 775 13.07 6.02 18.17
N TYR A 776 12.66 6.11 16.91
CA TYR A 776 13.41 6.80 15.86
C TYR A 776 12.90 8.23 15.67
N GLY A 777 13.78 9.21 15.83
CA GLY A 777 13.43 10.63 15.70
C GLY A 777 14.01 11.29 14.43
N LYS A 778 13.20 12.06 13.72
CA LYS A 778 13.70 12.96 12.67
C LYS A 778 14.55 14.08 13.30
N THR A 779 15.80 14.20 12.84
CA THR A 779 16.81 15.12 13.40
C THR A 779 17.00 16.42 12.60
N PHE A 780 16.38 16.55 11.41
CA PHE A 780 16.52 17.71 10.53
C PHE A 780 15.27 17.89 9.68
N ARG A 781 15.12 19.07 9.06
CA ARG A 781 14.07 19.39 8.08
C ARG A 781 14.70 19.93 6.81
N LYS A 782 14.21 19.51 5.63
CA LYS A 782 14.67 20.04 4.33
C LYS A 782 14.15 21.48 4.12
N PRO A 783 14.94 22.36 3.48
CA PRO A 783 14.49 23.70 3.12
C PRO A 783 13.33 23.64 2.13
N LYS A 784 12.37 24.57 2.22
CA LYS A 784 11.23 24.64 1.29
C LYS A 784 11.67 25.00 -0.13
N ARG A 785 12.67 25.90 -0.26
CA ARG A 785 13.27 26.32 -1.54
C ARG A 785 14.59 25.60 -1.75
N PRO A 786 14.66 24.60 -2.67
CA PRO A 786 15.86 23.78 -2.84
C PRO A 786 17.06 24.56 -3.40
N PHE A 787 16.83 25.56 -4.26
CA PHE A 787 17.88 26.28 -4.99
C PHE A 787 17.81 27.80 -4.78
N GLU A 788 18.07 28.23 -3.55
CA GLU A 788 18.13 29.65 -3.18
C GLU A 788 19.59 30.04 -2.94
N LYS A 789 20.14 30.89 -3.81
CA LYS A 789 21.57 31.22 -3.85
C LYS A 789 22.08 31.71 -2.49
N GLU A 790 21.41 32.69 -1.88
CA GLU A 790 21.79 33.24 -0.57
C GLU A 790 21.88 32.16 0.52
N ARG A 791 20.90 31.24 0.57
CA ARG A 791 20.90 30.13 1.52
C ARG A 791 22.02 29.14 1.22
N LEU A 792 22.22 28.78 -0.04
CA LEU A 792 23.27 27.83 -0.44
C LEU A 792 24.66 28.37 -0.10
N ASP A 793 24.92 29.64 -0.39
CA ASP A 793 26.17 30.32 -0.08
C ASP A 793 26.37 30.43 1.44
N GLY A 794 25.31 30.79 2.18
CA GLY A 794 25.33 30.82 3.65
C GLY A 794 25.60 29.45 4.28
N GLU A 795 24.97 28.39 3.77
CA GLU A 795 25.21 27.01 4.22
C GLU A 795 26.63 26.54 3.88
N MET A 796 27.13 26.85 2.69
CA MET A 796 28.49 26.50 2.27
C MET A 796 29.54 27.23 3.10
N LYS A 797 29.32 28.50 3.44
CA LYS A 797 30.20 29.24 4.36
C LYS A 797 30.28 28.57 5.72
N ILE A 798 29.15 28.19 6.31
CA ILE A 798 29.09 27.46 7.60
C ILE A 798 29.80 26.10 7.50
N ILE A 799 29.63 25.39 6.37
CA ILE A 799 30.30 24.10 6.14
C ILE A 799 31.81 24.27 6.12
N GLY A 800 32.33 25.26 5.42
CA GLY A 800 33.75 25.58 5.36
C GLY A 800 34.31 25.99 6.71
N GLU A 801 33.68 26.97 7.36
CA GLU A 801 34.14 27.56 8.63
C GLU A 801 34.23 26.54 9.78
N TYR A 802 33.24 25.64 9.86
CA TYR A 802 33.18 24.62 10.93
C TYR A 802 33.60 23.22 10.47
N GLY A 803 34.15 23.08 9.25
CA GLY A 803 34.68 21.82 8.72
C GLY A 803 33.66 20.67 8.67
N LEU A 804 32.44 20.95 8.22
CA LEU A 804 31.35 19.97 8.16
C LEU A 804 31.43 19.11 6.89
N LYS A 805 30.84 17.89 6.91
CA LYS A 805 30.84 16.99 5.74
C LYS A 805 29.70 17.31 4.76
N ASN A 806 28.54 17.70 5.26
CA ASN A 806 27.33 17.86 4.43
C ASN A 806 26.35 18.91 4.98
N LYS A 807 25.45 19.40 4.11
CA LYS A 807 24.38 20.34 4.46
C LYS A 807 23.42 19.81 5.52
N ARG A 808 23.24 18.48 5.58
CA ARG A 808 22.39 17.84 6.61
C ARG A 808 22.88 18.12 8.03
N GLU A 809 24.19 18.24 8.27
CA GLU A 809 24.72 18.63 9.59
C GLU A 809 24.33 20.06 9.97
N VAL A 810 24.27 20.98 9.00
CA VAL A 810 23.77 22.34 9.20
C VAL A 810 22.28 22.31 9.52
N TRP A 811 21.49 21.56 8.74
CA TRP A 811 20.04 21.44 8.94
C TRP A 811 19.67 20.80 10.27
N ARG A 812 20.48 19.88 10.81
CA ARG A 812 20.28 19.32 12.15
C ARG A 812 20.40 20.39 13.25
N VAL A 813 21.40 21.26 13.14
CA VAL A 813 21.62 22.36 14.09
C VAL A 813 20.54 23.42 13.96
N GLN A 814 20.16 23.80 12.73
CA GLN A 814 19.05 24.71 12.48
C GLN A 814 17.72 24.15 13.03
N TYR A 815 17.47 22.85 12.89
CA TYR A 815 16.28 22.20 13.43
C TYR A 815 16.25 22.18 14.96
N ALA A 816 17.39 21.88 15.61
CA ALA A 816 17.51 21.99 17.06
C ALA A 816 17.28 23.43 17.55
N LEU A 817 17.85 24.42 16.87
CA LEU A 817 17.65 25.84 17.18
C LEU A 817 16.17 26.24 17.02
N ALA A 818 15.50 25.77 15.96
CA ALA A 818 14.09 26.03 15.74
C ALA A 818 13.22 25.45 16.87
N LYS A 819 13.52 24.25 17.36
CA LYS A 819 12.83 23.65 18.52
C LYS A 819 13.01 24.49 19.79
N ILE A 820 14.25 24.91 20.06
CA ILE A 820 14.57 25.75 21.23
C ILE A 820 13.82 27.08 21.16
N ARG A 821 13.82 27.75 20.00
CA ARG A 821 13.12 29.03 19.80
C ARG A 821 11.60 28.89 19.86
N THR A 822 11.05 27.77 19.38
CA THR A 822 9.60 27.50 19.46
C THR A 822 9.17 27.33 20.91
N ALA A 823 9.92 26.54 21.70
CA ALA A 823 9.66 26.38 23.12
C ALA A 823 9.72 27.73 23.87
N ALA A 824 10.73 28.57 23.57
CA ALA A 824 10.82 29.90 24.16
C ALA A 824 9.63 30.80 23.79
N ARG A 825 9.18 30.81 22.52
CA ARG A 825 8.00 31.58 22.08
C ARG A 825 6.73 31.14 22.82
N THR A 826 6.49 29.84 22.93
CA THR A 826 5.33 29.30 23.65
C THR A 826 5.35 29.64 25.14
N LEU A 827 6.54 29.74 25.75
CA LEU A 827 6.66 30.14 27.15
C LEU A 827 6.48 31.65 27.33
N LEU A 828 6.89 32.46 26.35
CA LEU A 828 6.71 33.93 26.39
C LEU A 828 5.25 34.37 26.20
N THR A 829 4.39 33.53 25.61
CA THR A 829 2.94 33.81 25.53
C THR A 829 2.21 33.61 26.85
N GLN A 830 2.81 32.90 27.81
CA GLN A 830 2.21 32.66 29.13
C GLN A 830 2.53 33.82 30.09
N GLU A 831 1.69 34.06 31.09
CA GLU A 831 1.97 35.03 32.14
C GLU A 831 3.23 34.66 32.94
N GLU A 832 3.95 35.66 33.44
CA GLU A 832 5.20 35.46 34.21
C GLU A 832 5.01 34.61 35.47
N ARG A 833 3.80 34.63 36.04
CA ARG A 833 3.44 33.86 37.24
C ARG A 833 2.94 32.44 36.95
N SER A 834 2.79 32.06 35.68
CA SER A 834 2.36 30.72 35.31
C SER A 834 3.37 29.67 35.77
N GLU A 835 2.89 28.66 36.50
CA GLU A 835 3.73 27.55 36.99
C GLU A 835 4.44 26.83 35.84
N THR A 836 3.79 26.71 34.68
CA THR A 836 4.37 26.09 33.49
C THR A 836 5.53 26.92 32.95
N ARG A 837 5.38 28.26 32.90
CA ARG A 837 6.42 29.18 32.43
C ARG A 837 7.62 29.18 33.36
N ILE A 838 7.38 29.20 34.68
CA ILE A 838 8.43 29.17 35.69
C ILE A 838 9.23 27.87 35.57
N PHE A 839 8.55 26.71 35.61
CA PHE A 839 9.22 25.42 35.61
C PHE A 839 9.94 25.12 34.29
N GLN A 840 9.23 25.19 33.15
CA GLN A 840 9.80 24.85 31.86
C GLN A 840 10.77 25.92 31.36
N GLY A 841 10.51 27.19 31.67
CA GLY A 841 11.40 28.30 31.33
C GLY A 841 12.73 28.21 32.07
N GLU A 842 12.72 27.99 33.39
CA GLU A 842 13.95 27.80 34.15
C GLU A 842 14.72 26.55 33.69
N ALA A 843 14.02 25.46 33.37
CA ALA A 843 14.65 24.26 32.81
C ALA A 843 15.33 24.53 31.45
N LEU A 844 14.70 25.31 30.57
CA LEU A 844 15.28 25.69 29.27
C LEU A 844 16.52 26.57 29.45
N LEU A 845 16.44 27.60 30.30
CA LEU A 845 17.55 28.52 30.59
C LEU A 845 18.74 27.80 31.23
N ARG A 846 18.51 26.95 32.23
CA ARG A 846 19.56 26.11 32.85
C ARG A 846 20.26 25.23 31.83
N ARG A 847 19.53 24.68 30.85
CA ARG A 847 20.11 23.88 29.77
C ARG A 847 20.99 24.72 28.84
N MET A 848 20.57 25.93 28.48
CA MET A 848 21.33 26.82 27.61
C MET A 848 22.64 27.29 28.24
N VAL A 849 22.60 27.68 29.53
CA VAL A 849 23.78 28.07 30.30
C VAL A 849 24.77 26.91 30.44
N ARG A 850 24.29 25.71 30.80
CA ARG A 850 25.16 24.52 30.93
C ARG A 850 25.89 24.14 29.63
N LEU A 851 25.25 24.37 28.49
CA LEU A 851 25.86 24.15 27.17
C LEU A 851 26.76 25.30 26.72
N GLY A 852 26.80 26.42 27.45
CA GLY A 852 27.56 27.62 27.09
C GLY A 852 26.98 28.37 25.90
N LEU A 853 25.67 28.29 25.67
CA LEU A 853 24.97 29.01 24.60
C LEU A 853 24.48 30.39 25.06
N LEU A 854 24.22 30.54 26.37
CA LEU A 854 23.90 31.78 27.06
C LEU A 854 24.87 31.99 28.22
N LEU A 855 25.17 33.25 28.52
CA LEU A 855 25.92 33.65 29.72
C LEU A 855 25.00 33.67 30.95
N GLU A 856 25.58 33.63 32.15
CA GLU A 856 24.80 33.74 33.41
C GLU A 856 24.03 35.07 33.50
N SER A 857 24.57 36.13 32.90
CA SER A 857 23.93 37.45 32.77
C SER A 857 22.78 37.49 31.76
N GLU A 858 22.74 36.55 30.81
CA GLU A 858 21.75 36.47 29.72
C GLU A 858 20.62 35.46 30.05
N LYS A 859 20.40 35.15 31.33
CA LYS A 859 19.45 34.12 31.79
C LYS A 859 17.98 34.60 31.73
N LYS A 860 17.54 35.07 30.56
CA LYS A 860 16.13 35.40 30.25
C LYS A 860 15.70 34.73 28.95
N LEU A 861 14.40 34.44 28.83
CA LEU A 861 13.83 33.73 27.68
C LEU A 861 14.00 34.50 26.35
N ASP A 862 14.04 35.83 26.39
CA ASP A 862 14.21 36.66 25.19
C ASP A 862 15.57 36.43 24.51
N PHE A 863 16.64 36.26 25.29
CA PHE A 863 17.98 35.97 24.74
C PHE A 863 18.05 34.61 24.05
N VAL A 864 17.15 33.66 24.39
CA VAL A 864 17.04 32.37 23.70
C VAL A 864 16.59 32.57 22.24
N LEU A 865 15.77 33.59 21.96
CA LEU A 865 15.33 33.90 20.60
C LEU A 865 16.45 34.47 19.73
N GLY A 866 17.45 35.12 20.34
CA GLY A 866 18.63 35.66 19.67
C GLY A 866 19.73 34.64 19.36
N LEU A 867 19.54 33.37 19.71
CA LEU A 867 20.54 32.33 19.43
C LEU A 867 20.73 32.13 17.92
N THR A 868 22.00 32.09 17.51
CA THR A 868 22.42 31.87 16.12
C THR A 868 22.92 30.45 15.91
N THR A 869 22.89 29.99 14.65
CA THR A 869 23.46 28.68 14.27
C THR A 869 24.95 28.61 14.61
N ALA A 870 25.69 29.72 14.43
CA ALA A 870 27.10 29.86 14.78
C ALA A 870 27.38 29.53 16.25
N LYS A 871 26.62 30.13 17.20
CA LYS A 871 26.79 29.84 18.65
C LYS A 871 26.70 28.34 18.97
N ILE A 872 25.80 27.59 18.31
CA ILE A 872 25.69 26.14 18.51
C ILE A 872 26.85 25.39 17.83
N MET A 873 27.26 25.81 16.64
CA MET A 873 28.41 25.21 15.93
C MET A 873 29.73 25.39 16.70
N GLU A 874 29.89 26.50 17.42
CA GLU A 874 31.06 26.75 18.28
C GLU A 874 31.15 25.83 19.48
N ARG A 875 30.02 25.28 19.95
CA ARG A 875 29.97 24.32 21.07
C ARG A 875 30.21 22.88 20.65
N ARG A 876 30.38 22.59 19.35
CA ARG A 876 30.71 21.24 18.87
C ARG A 876 32.12 20.84 19.30
N LEU A 877 32.31 19.57 19.63
CA LEU A 877 33.60 19.02 20.03
C LEU A 877 34.68 19.27 18.97
N GLN A 878 34.34 19.14 17.69
CA GLN A 878 35.24 19.45 16.59
C GLN A 878 35.80 20.89 16.68
N THR A 879 34.93 21.86 16.88
CA THR A 879 35.31 23.27 17.01
C THR A 879 36.11 23.51 18.28
N LYS A 880 35.75 22.85 19.40
CA LYS A 880 36.49 22.97 20.66
C LYS A 880 37.88 22.37 20.60
N VAL A 881 38.06 21.19 20.02
CA VAL A 881 39.36 20.54 19.85
C VAL A 881 40.28 21.39 18.96
N PHE A 882 39.74 22.01 17.91
CA PHE A 882 40.48 22.95 17.07
C PHE A 882 40.86 24.23 17.83
N LYS A 883 39.89 24.90 18.49
CA LYS A 883 40.14 26.14 19.24
C LYS A 883 41.06 25.94 20.45
N LEU A 884 41.12 24.74 21.04
CA LEU A 884 42.05 24.38 22.12
C LEU A 884 43.46 24.06 21.62
N GLY A 885 43.73 24.10 20.30
CA GLY A 885 45.06 23.87 19.74
C GLY A 885 45.49 22.40 19.67
N LEU A 886 44.61 21.45 20.03
CA LEU A 886 44.91 20.01 19.95
C LEU A 886 44.99 19.50 18.50
N ALA A 887 44.44 20.26 17.55
CA ALA A 887 44.46 19.93 16.13
C ALA A 887 44.94 21.11 15.29
N LYS A 888 45.70 20.82 14.24
CA LYS A 888 46.25 21.83 13.31
C LYS A 888 45.19 22.54 12.45
N SER A 889 44.06 21.90 12.20
CA SER A 889 42.95 22.45 11.40
C SER A 889 41.62 21.90 11.87
N ILE A 890 40.52 22.56 11.48
CA ILE A 890 39.16 22.10 11.80
C ILE A 890 38.86 20.71 11.23
N HIS A 891 39.46 20.36 10.08
CA HIS A 891 39.38 19.05 9.47
C HIS A 891 40.24 18.02 10.20
N HIS A 892 41.45 18.41 10.63
CA HIS A 892 42.31 17.57 11.45
C HIS A 892 41.64 17.22 12.79
N ALA A 893 40.95 18.19 13.42
CA ALA A 893 40.18 17.96 14.65
C ALA A 893 39.12 16.86 14.45
N ARG A 894 38.41 16.89 13.32
CA ARG A 894 37.41 15.88 12.98
C ARG A 894 38.02 14.48 12.85
N THR A 895 39.17 14.39 12.21
CA THR A 895 39.91 13.13 12.05
C THR A 895 40.39 12.59 13.39
N LEU A 896 41.00 13.42 14.25
CA LEU A 896 41.46 13.00 15.58
C LEU A 896 40.33 12.47 16.45
N ILE A 897 39.18 13.13 16.44
CA ILE A 897 37.98 12.67 17.16
C ILE A 897 37.54 11.32 16.59
N ARG A 898 37.37 11.19 15.27
CA ARG A 898 36.94 9.93 14.65
C ARG A 898 37.90 8.77 14.85
N GLN A 899 39.20 9.05 14.92
CA GLN A 899 40.25 8.07 15.22
C GLN A 899 40.39 7.76 16.72
N ARG A 900 39.45 8.23 17.56
CA ARG A 900 39.42 7.97 19.01
C ARG A 900 40.65 8.49 19.76
N HIS A 901 41.28 9.54 19.25
CA HIS A 901 42.43 10.17 19.89
C HIS A 901 42.06 11.21 20.95
N ILE A 902 40.80 11.65 21.02
CA ILE A 902 40.33 12.68 21.95
C ILE A 902 39.43 12.07 23.03
N ARG A 903 39.62 12.51 24.27
CA ARG A 903 38.71 12.24 25.40
C ARG A 903 38.09 13.54 25.92
N VAL A 904 36.90 13.41 26.48
CA VAL A 904 36.20 14.48 27.20
C VAL A 904 35.91 13.96 28.60
N GLY A 905 36.60 14.50 29.60
CA GLY A 905 36.63 13.91 30.94
C GLY A 905 37.30 12.54 30.91
N LYS A 906 36.60 11.53 31.42
CA LYS A 906 37.11 10.14 31.47
C LYS A 906 36.80 9.33 30.21
N GLN A 907 35.93 9.83 29.32
CA GLN A 907 35.41 9.06 28.20
C GLN A 907 36.07 9.46 26.88
N ILE A 908 36.49 8.47 26.09
CA ILE A 908 36.94 8.68 24.71
C ILE A 908 35.71 9.03 23.86
N CYS A 909 35.76 10.15 23.14
CA CYS A 909 34.63 10.62 22.34
C CYS A 909 34.98 10.56 20.86
N ASP A 910 34.21 9.78 20.08
CA ASP A 910 34.41 9.60 18.62
C ASP A 910 33.32 10.28 17.76
N ILE A 911 32.55 11.20 18.36
CA ILE A 911 31.43 11.89 17.73
C ILE A 911 31.75 13.39 17.57
N PRO A 912 32.08 13.88 16.36
CA PRO A 912 32.42 15.30 16.13
C PRO A 912 31.28 16.28 16.41
N SER A 913 30.02 15.81 16.39
CA SER A 913 28.83 16.62 16.68
C SER A 913 28.48 16.70 18.16
N PHE A 914 29.28 16.09 19.04
CA PHE A 914 29.06 16.16 20.48
C PHE A 914 29.07 17.63 20.96
N LEU A 915 28.03 18.05 21.68
CA LEU A 915 27.94 19.40 22.24
C LEU A 915 28.62 19.42 23.61
N VAL A 916 29.73 20.16 23.70
CA VAL A 916 30.56 20.24 24.90
C VAL A 916 29.88 21.11 25.95
N ARG A 917 29.69 20.58 27.16
CA ARG A 917 29.24 21.34 28.33
C ARG A 917 30.38 22.21 28.88
N LEU A 918 30.06 23.34 29.51
CA LEU A 918 31.09 24.22 30.09
C LEU A 918 32.01 23.49 31.08
N ASP A 919 31.44 22.65 31.96
CA ASP A 919 32.23 21.91 32.96
C ASP A 919 33.16 20.87 32.32
N SER A 920 32.72 20.25 31.22
CA SER A 920 33.48 19.22 30.51
C SER A 920 34.56 19.81 29.59
N GLU A 921 34.45 21.09 29.23
CA GLU A 921 35.37 21.76 28.32
C GLU A 921 36.80 21.81 28.85
N LYS A 922 36.96 22.01 30.16
CA LYS A 922 38.27 22.01 30.85
C LYS A 922 38.98 20.65 30.82
N HIS A 923 38.24 19.59 30.48
CA HIS A 923 38.71 18.21 30.54
C HIS A 923 38.80 17.56 29.16
N ILE A 924 38.95 18.37 28.10
CA ILE A 924 39.21 17.88 26.74
C ILE A 924 40.72 17.71 26.57
N ASP A 925 41.15 16.50 26.27
CA ASP A 925 42.57 16.15 26.15
C ASP A 925 42.74 14.93 25.22
N PHE A 926 43.98 14.57 24.87
CA PHE A 926 44.25 13.32 24.18
C PHE A 926 43.91 12.11 25.05
N ALA A 927 43.41 11.05 24.43
CA ALA A 927 43.14 9.79 25.10
C ALA A 927 44.46 9.13 25.54
N LEU A 928 44.55 8.63 26.76
CA LEU A 928 45.77 7.98 27.27
C LEU A 928 46.16 6.72 26.47
N THR A 929 45.20 6.09 25.82
CA THR A 929 45.41 4.93 24.94
C THR A 929 45.96 5.31 23.57
N SER A 930 45.88 6.59 23.20
CA SER A 930 46.37 7.13 21.95
C SER A 930 47.88 7.29 21.98
N PRO A 931 48.59 7.12 20.85
CA PRO A 931 49.99 7.52 20.73
C PRO A 931 50.24 9.00 21.12
N PHE A 932 49.25 9.87 20.90
CA PHE A 932 49.33 11.29 21.28
C PHE A 932 49.17 11.54 22.78
N GLY A 933 48.60 10.59 23.53
CA GLY A 933 48.39 10.68 24.98
C GLY A 933 49.34 9.79 25.80
N GLY A 934 50.45 9.35 25.21
CA GLY A 934 51.44 8.48 25.86
C GLY A 934 51.18 6.97 25.70
N GLY A 935 50.17 6.59 24.93
CA GLY A 935 49.87 5.19 24.60
C GLY A 935 50.85 4.57 23.61
N ARG A 936 50.73 3.25 23.42
CA ARG A 936 51.62 2.48 22.54
C ARG A 936 51.61 3.07 21.10
N PRO A 937 52.77 3.13 20.41
CA PRO A 937 52.83 3.58 19.02
C PRO A 937 51.84 2.83 18.11
N GLY A 938 51.25 3.55 17.16
CA GLY A 938 50.26 3.01 16.22
C GLY A 938 50.84 1.96 15.25
N ARG A 939 49.95 1.24 14.55
CA ARG A 939 50.32 0.12 13.66
C ARG A 939 51.42 0.47 12.65
N VAL A 940 51.30 1.60 11.96
CA VAL A 940 52.27 2.01 10.92
C VAL A 940 53.64 2.25 11.53
N ARG A 941 53.71 3.01 12.63
CA ARG A 941 54.99 3.28 13.33
C ARG A 941 55.61 2.00 13.90
N ARG A 942 54.80 1.05 14.40
CA ARG A 942 55.27 -0.27 14.87
C ARG A 942 55.69 -1.23 13.75
N LYS A 943 55.28 -0.99 12.50
CA LYS A 943 55.73 -1.76 11.34
C LYS A 943 57.05 -1.19 10.79
N MET A 944 57.30 0.09 11.04
CA MET A 944 58.52 0.81 10.63
C MET A 944 59.64 0.76 11.68
N MET A 945 59.26 0.59 12.95
CA MET A 945 60.15 0.17 14.04
C MET A 945 60.36 -1.33 13.99
#